data_AF-A0A9J7EHT5-F1
#
_entry.id   AF-A0A9J7EHT5-F1
#
_cell.length_a   1.000
_cell.length_b   1.000
_cell.length_c   1.000
_cell.angle_alpha   90.00
_cell.angle_beta   90.00
_cell.angle_gamma   90.00
#
_symmetry.space_group_name_H-M   'P 1'
#
loop_
_entity.id
_entity.type
_entity.pdbx_description
1 polymer ?
#
loop_
_entity_poly.entity_id
_entity_poly.type
_entity_poly.pdbx_seq_one_letter_code
_entity_poly.pdbx_strand_id
1 'polypeptide(L)'
;MRGANAIFLILFFGHLSALPDTIRIGGLFHPEDDKQEVAFRYAVERVNADRAVLPRAKLLAQVETISPQDSFHASKRVCHLLRSGVAAIFGPQSAPAAAHVQSICDTMELPHLETRWDYRTRRESCLVNLYPHPAALSRAYVDLVRAWGWRSFTIVYENSDGLVRLQELLKAHGPSELPVAVRQLPDSHDYRPLLKQIKNSAESHIVLDCATERIRDVLQQAQQIGMMSDYHSYLITSLDLHSVDLEEFKYGGTNITALRLLDPERADVQRVVRDWVYDEARKGRKLQLGHTTAKENMTFIKTETALMYDAVHLFAKALHDLDTSQQIDVRPLSCEAEDTWPHGYSLINYMKIVEMKGLTGVIKFDHQGFRSDFTLDIIELTRDGLQKAGTWNSSEGVNYTRSYGENQKQIVEILQNKTLIVTTILSSPYCMRREASEKLTGNAQFEGYAIDLIHEISKILGFNYTFKLAPDGRYGSYNRETKEWDGMIRELLEQRADLAIADLTITYDREQVVDFTMPFMNLGISVLYRKPIKQPPNLFSFLSPLSLDVWIYMATAYLGVSVLLFILARFSPYEWDSPRNCLDEPPVLENQFTLLNSLWFTIGSLMQQGSDIAPKAVSTRMVAGMWWFFTLIMISSYTANLAAFLTVERMDSPIESAEDLAKQTKIKYGALKGGSTAAFFRDSNFSTYQRMWSFMESARPSVFATSNKEGEERVVRGKGAYAYLMESTTIEYVVERNCDLTQVGGMLDSKGYGIAMPPNSPYRTAISGAVLKLQEEGKLHILKTKWWKEKRGGGSCRDETSKSSSTANELGLANVGGVFVVLMGGMGVACVIAVCEFVWKSRKVAVDERASLCSEMASELRSALKCPGGGAGGGGGGPGGARDGAGSPYLHYGFSTKSQLH
;
A
#
# COMPACT_ATOMS: atom_id res chain seq x y z
N MET A 1 91.89 42.12 -45.90
CA MET A 1 92.67 41.39 -44.86
C MET A 1 91.69 41.06 -43.74
N ARG A 2 90.93 39.95 -43.76
CA ARG A 2 91.29 38.52 -43.66
C ARG A 2 92.32 38.25 -42.54
N GLY A 3 91.83 37.83 -41.38
CA GLY A 3 92.61 37.22 -40.31
C GLY A 3 92.37 37.81 -38.92
N ALA A 4 91.24 37.49 -38.27
CA ALA A 4 91.08 37.62 -36.80
C ALA A 4 89.82 36.96 -36.19
N ASN A 5 88.82 36.53 -36.98
CA ASN A 5 87.54 36.05 -36.43
C ASN A 5 87.38 34.51 -36.37
N ALA A 6 88.45 33.72 -36.52
CA ALA A 6 88.36 32.26 -36.58
C ALA A 6 88.70 31.52 -35.27
N ILE A 7 89.14 32.20 -34.21
CA ILE A 7 89.62 31.53 -32.99
C ILE A 7 88.60 31.57 -31.83
N PHE A 8 87.53 32.38 -31.93
CA PHE A 8 86.54 32.50 -30.84
C PHE A 8 85.32 31.57 -30.96
N LEU A 9 85.23 30.76 -32.03
CA LEU A 9 84.05 29.95 -32.35
C LEU A 9 84.20 28.44 -32.09
N ILE A 10 85.36 27.99 -31.58
CA ILE A 10 85.63 26.56 -31.33
C ILE A 10 85.59 26.18 -29.83
N LEU A 11 85.43 27.14 -28.91
CA LEU A 11 85.37 26.86 -27.47
C LEU A 11 83.96 26.83 -26.85
N PHE A 12 82.90 26.94 -27.66
CA PHE A 12 81.50 26.86 -27.18
C PHE A 12 80.75 25.58 -27.61
N PHE A 13 81.48 24.52 -27.99
CA PHE A 13 80.94 23.16 -28.06
C PHE A 13 81.61 22.29 -26.98
N GLY A 14 81.48 22.72 -25.73
CA GLY A 14 81.84 21.94 -24.55
C GLY A 14 80.59 21.63 -23.73
N HIS A 15 80.16 20.36 -23.78
CA HIS A 15 79.22 19.70 -22.85
C HIS A 15 77.80 20.31 -22.67
N LEU A 16 76.88 19.97 -23.58
CA LEU A 16 75.54 19.59 -23.12
C LEU A 16 75.63 18.15 -22.60
N SER A 17 75.99 18.01 -21.33
CA SER A 17 75.90 16.71 -20.63
C SER A 17 74.42 16.42 -20.38
N ALA A 18 73.89 15.49 -21.17
CA ALA A 18 72.56 14.88 -21.01
C ALA A 18 72.55 13.93 -19.79
N LEU A 19 71.35 13.47 -19.37
CA LEU A 19 71.16 12.41 -18.36
C LEU A 19 72.30 11.36 -18.35
N PRO A 20 72.76 10.89 -17.18
CA PRO A 20 73.74 9.81 -17.12
C PRO A 20 73.24 8.55 -17.84
N ASP A 21 74.15 7.81 -18.49
CA ASP A 21 73.83 6.64 -19.32
C ASP A 21 73.05 5.55 -18.54
N THR A 22 73.25 5.50 -17.21
CA THR A 22 72.55 4.57 -16.32
C THR A 22 72.06 5.29 -15.06
N ILE A 23 70.79 5.10 -14.72
CA ILE A 23 70.15 5.65 -13.52
C ILE A 23 69.64 4.50 -12.68
N ARG A 24 70.05 4.45 -11.41
CA ARG A 24 69.64 3.39 -10.49
C ARG A 24 68.36 3.79 -9.76
N ILE A 25 67.43 2.87 -9.63
CA ILE A 25 66.23 3.04 -8.81
C ILE A 25 66.11 1.90 -7.80
N GLY A 26 65.74 2.22 -6.57
CA GLY A 26 65.63 1.27 -5.47
C GLY A 26 64.21 0.72 -5.34
N GLY A 27 64.06 -0.59 -5.20
CA GLY A 27 62.79 -1.23 -4.88
C GLY A 27 62.89 -1.98 -3.54
N LEU A 28 61.97 -1.68 -2.62
CA LEU A 28 61.87 -2.32 -1.31
C LEU A 28 60.63 -3.20 -1.25
N PHE A 29 60.81 -4.51 -1.09
CA PHE A 29 59.73 -5.49 -1.10
C PHE A 29 59.82 -6.44 0.10
N HIS A 30 58.68 -6.94 0.58
CA HIS A 30 58.66 -8.07 1.51
C HIS A 30 58.74 -9.40 0.76
N PRO A 31 59.09 -10.50 1.44
CA PRO A 31 59.05 -11.84 0.84
C PRO A 31 57.69 -12.23 0.26
N GLU A 32 56.59 -11.66 0.79
CA GLU A 32 55.22 -11.89 0.33
C GLU A 32 54.81 -11.02 -0.87
N ASP A 33 55.61 -9.99 -1.20
CA ASP A 33 55.34 -9.03 -2.29
C ASP A 33 56.00 -9.45 -3.61
N ASP A 34 56.09 -10.76 -3.87
CA ASP A 34 56.79 -11.32 -5.03
C ASP A 34 56.25 -10.80 -6.36
N LYS A 35 54.92 -10.65 -6.47
CA LYS A 35 54.23 -10.13 -7.66
C LYS A 35 54.59 -8.67 -7.93
N GLN A 36 54.71 -7.85 -6.89
CA GLN A 36 55.06 -6.43 -6.99
C GLN A 36 56.54 -6.26 -7.36
N GLU A 37 57.44 -7.08 -6.80
CA GLU A 37 58.87 -7.08 -7.18
C GLU A 37 59.03 -7.39 -8.67
N VAL A 38 58.31 -8.41 -9.14
CA VAL A 38 58.36 -8.82 -10.55
C VAL A 38 57.76 -7.73 -11.44
N ALA A 39 56.63 -7.12 -11.06
CA ALA A 39 56.04 -6.00 -11.80
C ALA A 39 57.01 -4.83 -11.95
N PHE A 40 57.74 -4.50 -10.87
CA PHE A 40 58.75 -3.45 -10.85
C PHE A 40 59.89 -3.72 -11.84
N ARG A 41 60.46 -4.94 -11.83
CA ARG A 41 61.52 -5.32 -12.78
C ARG A 41 61.03 -5.29 -14.21
N TYR A 42 59.85 -5.83 -14.47
CA TYR A 42 59.26 -5.86 -15.80
C TYR A 42 58.99 -4.44 -16.33
N ALA A 43 58.45 -3.54 -15.49
CA ALA A 43 58.23 -2.15 -15.86
C ALA A 43 59.54 -1.43 -16.24
N VAL A 44 60.63 -1.69 -15.51
CA VAL A 44 61.97 -1.16 -15.83
C VAL A 44 62.48 -1.67 -17.18
N GLU A 45 62.35 -2.96 -17.45
CA GLU A 45 62.72 -3.55 -18.74
C GLU A 45 61.88 -2.95 -19.88
N ARG A 46 60.59 -2.70 -19.65
CA ARG A 46 59.68 -2.12 -20.64
C ARG A 46 60.01 -0.67 -20.96
N VAL A 47 60.27 0.15 -19.94
CA VAL A 47 60.72 1.54 -20.12
C VAL A 47 62.06 1.59 -20.86
N ASN A 48 63.00 0.69 -20.54
CA ASN A 48 64.28 0.61 -21.23
C ASN A 48 64.18 0.16 -22.70
N ALA A 49 63.14 -0.62 -23.04
CA ALA A 49 62.87 -1.03 -24.41
C ALA A 49 62.24 0.10 -25.24
N ASP A 50 61.47 0.99 -24.59
CA ASP A 50 60.80 2.12 -25.23
C ASP A 50 61.68 3.37 -25.29
N ARG A 51 62.38 3.54 -26.42
CA ARG A 51 63.24 4.70 -26.67
C ARG A 51 62.48 6.03 -26.79
N ALA A 52 61.15 6.01 -26.86
CA ALA A 52 60.35 7.24 -26.84
C ALA A 52 60.27 7.85 -25.43
N VAL A 53 60.40 7.03 -24.38
CA VAL A 53 60.35 7.50 -22.99
C VAL A 53 61.73 7.97 -22.52
N LEU A 54 62.76 7.14 -22.67
CA LEU A 54 64.15 7.52 -22.38
C LEU A 54 65.04 7.23 -23.60
N PRO A 55 65.46 8.26 -24.36
CA PRO A 55 66.16 8.05 -25.63
C PRO A 55 67.64 7.64 -25.46
N ARG A 56 68.27 7.99 -24.33
CA ARG A 56 69.70 7.74 -24.05
C ARG A 56 69.96 6.99 -22.75
N ALA A 57 69.32 7.42 -21.65
CA ALA A 57 69.52 6.83 -20.33
C ALA A 57 68.76 5.50 -20.15
N LYS A 58 69.34 4.57 -19.40
CA LYS A 58 68.70 3.31 -18.98
C LYS A 58 68.46 3.28 -17.48
N LEU A 59 67.32 2.76 -17.07
CA LEU A 59 66.98 2.50 -15.67
C LEU A 59 67.56 1.14 -15.23
N LEU A 60 68.18 1.10 -14.05
CA LEU A 60 68.67 -0.12 -13.41
C LEU A 60 67.91 -0.34 -12.10
N ALA A 61 67.22 -1.48 -12.01
CA ALA A 61 66.46 -1.87 -10.82
C ALA A 61 67.39 -2.47 -9.75
N GLN A 62 67.47 -1.83 -8.59
CA GLN A 62 68.17 -2.34 -7.41
C GLN A 62 67.15 -2.76 -6.36
N VAL A 63 66.99 -4.06 -6.18
CA VAL A 63 65.96 -4.63 -5.32
C VAL A 63 66.56 -5.07 -4.00
N GLU A 64 65.93 -4.68 -2.89
CA GLU A 64 66.27 -5.10 -1.54
C GLU A 64 65.03 -5.67 -0.84
N THR A 65 65.19 -6.83 -0.20
CA THR A 65 64.10 -7.48 0.54
C THR A 65 64.15 -7.09 2.02
N ILE A 66 63.01 -6.69 2.59
CA ILE A 66 62.88 -6.28 4.00
C ILE A 66 61.80 -7.08 4.74
N SER A 67 61.80 -7.03 6.07
CA SER A 67 60.76 -7.67 6.90
C SER A 67 59.63 -6.67 7.22
N PRO A 68 58.34 -7.06 7.20
CA PRO A 68 57.20 -6.13 7.35
C PRO A 68 57.17 -5.32 8.64
N GLN A 69 57.73 -5.83 9.73
CA GLN A 69 57.65 -5.23 11.07
C GLN A 69 59.00 -4.65 11.54
N ASP A 70 60.05 -4.71 10.72
CA ASP A 70 61.40 -4.32 11.12
C ASP A 70 61.84 -3.03 10.43
N SER A 71 61.46 -1.91 11.04
CA SER A 71 61.84 -0.56 10.61
C SER A 71 63.35 -0.31 10.62
N PHE A 72 64.09 -0.97 11.51
CA PHE A 72 65.55 -0.79 11.62
C PHE A 72 66.27 -1.52 10.48
N HIS A 73 65.80 -2.72 10.12
CA HIS A 73 66.30 -3.39 8.93
C HIS A 73 65.96 -2.58 7.67
N ALA A 74 64.75 -2.01 7.59
CA ALA A 74 64.35 -1.14 6.48
C ALA A 74 65.29 0.08 6.35
N SER A 75 65.58 0.80 7.44
CA SER A 75 66.49 1.96 7.40
C SER A 75 67.89 1.59 6.94
N LYS A 76 68.44 0.47 7.41
CA LYS A 76 69.77 -0.02 6.98
C LYS A 76 69.81 -0.32 5.48
N ARG A 77 68.74 -0.90 4.92
CA ARG A 77 68.63 -1.18 3.48
C ARG A 77 68.44 0.08 2.65
N VAL A 78 67.65 1.05 3.12
CA VAL A 78 67.54 2.38 2.49
C VAL A 78 68.91 3.06 2.44
N CYS A 79 69.66 3.07 3.54
CA CYS A 79 71.00 3.65 3.56
C CYS A 79 71.99 2.93 2.64
N HIS A 80 71.83 1.61 2.45
CA HIS A 80 72.57 0.88 1.44
C HIS A 80 72.22 1.32 0.01
N LEU A 81 70.93 1.51 -0.29
CA LEU A 81 70.46 2.03 -1.58
C LEU A 81 70.98 3.46 -1.84
N LEU A 82 70.94 4.34 -0.85
CA LEU A 82 71.46 5.71 -0.96
C LEU A 82 72.97 5.74 -1.29
N ARG A 83 73.77 4.89 -0.63
CA ARG A 83 75.22 4.76 -0.93
C ARG A 83 75.50 4.28 -2.34
N SER A 84 74.57 3.54 -2.94
CA SER A 84 74.68 3.06 -4.32
C SER A 84 74.25 4.09 -5.38
N GLY A 85 73.75 5.25 -4.98
CA GLY A 85 73.35 6.34 -5.88
C GLY A 85 72.02 6.09 -6.59
N VAL A 86 70.97 5.78 -5.84
CA VAL A 86 69.61 5.65 -6.38
C VAL A 86 68.94 7.02 -6.57
N ALA A 87 68.16 7.18 -7.64
CA ALA A 87 67.43 8.40 -7.96
C ALA A 87 65.99 8.43 -7.40
N ALA A 88 65.45 7.27 -7.01
CA ALA A 88 64.15 7.15 -6.34
C ALA A 88 64.05 5.80 -5.61
N ILE A 89 63.16 5.73 -4.63
CA ILE A 89 62.82 4.52 -3.87
C ILE A 89 61.33 4.19 -4.08
N PHE A 90 61.04 2.92 -4.35
CA PHE A 90 59.70 2.39 -4.57
C PHE A 90 59.35 1.37 -3.48
N GLY A 91 58.14 1.50 -2.91
CA GLY A 91 57.71 0.67 -1.77
C GLY A 91 58.40 1.06 -0.45
N PRO A 92 58.10 0.40 0.68
CA PRO A 92 57.45 -0.92 0.81
C PRO A 92 55.93 -0.88 1.08
N GLN A 93 55.29 -2.05 1.11
CA GLN A 93 53.83 -2.18 1.38
C GLN A 93 53.42 -2.02 2.85
N SER A 94 54.37 -2.15 3.78
CA SER A 94 54.10 -2.16 5.22
C SER A 94 54.06 -0.74 5.77
N ALA A 95 53.02 -0.43 6.56
CA ALA A 95 52.82 0.87 7.17
C ALA A 95 53.99 1.41 8.00
N PRO A 96 54.48 0.66 9.02
CA PRO A 96 55.61 1.12 9.82
C PRO A 96 56.87 1.29 8.99
N ALA A 97 57.21 0.34 8.11
CA ALA A 97 58.42 0.41 7.31
C ALA A 97 58.39 1.60 6.34
N ALA A 98 57.27 1.83 5.65
CA ALA A 98 57.08 2.94 4.73
C ALA A 98 57.21 4.31 5.41
N ALA A 99 56.67 4.45 6.63
CA ALA A 99 56.80 5.69 7.40
C ALA A 99 58.27 6.05 7.71
N HIS A 100 59.10 5.05 8.03
CA HIS A 100 60.52 5.28 8.27
C HIS A 100 61.32 5.55 6.98
N VAL A 101 61.00 4.83 5.90
CA VAL A 101 61.60 5.08 4.58
C VAL A 101 61.29 6.51 4.13
N GLN A 102 60.03 6.94 4.27
CA GLN A 102 59.60 8.29 3.94
C GLN A 102 60.38 9.36 4.72
N SER A 103 60.55 9.18 6.04
CA SER A 103 61.31 10.13 6.86
C SER A 103 62.76 10.29 6.41
N ILE A 104 63.41 9.22 5.96
CA ILE A 104 64.76 9.27 5.40
C ILE A 104 64.73 9.97 4.03
N CYS A 105 63.75 9.64 3.19
CA CYS A 105 63.59 10.26 1.87
C CYS A 105 63.35 11.77 1.95
N ASP A 106 62.54 12.27 2.88
CA ASP A 106 62.37 13.72 3.05
C ASP A 106 63.64 14.42 3.53
N THR A 107 64.41 13.77 4.43
CA THR A 107 65.67 14.32 4.95
C THR A 107 66.73 14.41 3.85
N MET A 108 66.80 13.39 2.98
CA MET A 108 67.79 13.32 1.89
C MET A 108 67.28 13.95 0.58
N GLU A 109 66.08 14.53 0.59
CA GLU A 109 65.36 15.09 -0.56
C GLU A 109 65.20 14.08 -1.72
N LEU A 110 64.99 12.80 -1.43
CA LEU A 110 64.85 11.74 -2.43
C LEU A 110 63.37 11.42 -2.70
N PRO A 111 62.95 11.26 -3.97
CA PRO A 111 61.60 10.82 -4.28
C PRO A 111 61.26 9.43 -3.75
N HIS A 112 60.15 9.34 -3.01
CA HIS A 112 59.58 8.09 -2.54
C HIS A 112 58.22 7.83 -3.20
N LEU A 113 58.10 6.69 -3.87
CA LEU A 113 56.88 6.27 -4.57
C LEU A 113 56.19 5.12 -3.84
N GLU A 114 54.96 5.37 -3.41
CA GLU A 114 54.13 4.39 -2.72
C GLU A 114 52.97 3.90 -3.61
N THR A 115 52.59 2.65 -3.39
CA THR A 115 51.46 1.97 -4.08
C THR A 115 50.44 1.38 -3.12
N ARG A 116 50.68 1.51 -1.81
CA ARG A 116 49.81 1.09 -0.73
C ARG A 116 48.78 2.17 -0.38
N TRP A 117 47.70 1.77 0.23
CA TRP A 117 46.77 2.73 0.83
C TRP A 117 47.41 3.44 2.05
N ASP A 118 47.13 4.74 2.19
CA ASP A 118 47.53 5.56 3.33
C ASP A 118 46.42 6.56 3.67
N TYR A 119 46.10 6.70 4.96
CA TYR A 119 45.03 7.58 5.47
C TYR A 119 45.53 8.96 5.94
N ARG A 120 46.84 9.21 5.89
CA ARG A 120 47.41 10.51 6.28
C ARG A 120 46.82 11.63 5.42
N THR A 121 46.25 12.64 6.09
CA THR A 121 45.59 13.79 5.45
C THR A 121 46.56 14.85 4.93
N ARG A 122 47.83 14.79 5.32
CA ARG A 122 48.90 15.65 4.81
C ARG A 122 49.99 14.76 4.23
N ARG A 123 50.37 15.02 2.98
CA ARG A 123 51.54 14.39 2.39
C ARG A 123 52.81 15.12 2.80
N GLU A 124 53.83 14.34 3.06
CA GLU A 124 55.20 14.83 3.26
C GLU A 124 55.79 15.25 1.91
N SER A 125 56.79 16.12 1.92
CA SER A 125 57.20 16.90 0.75
C SER A 125 57.71 16.03 -0.41
N CYS A 126 58.37 14.91 -0.12
CA CYS A 126 58.98 14.01 -1.09
C CYS A 126 58.17 12.75 -1.45
N LEU A 127 56.91 12.65 -1.02
CA LEU A 127 56.04 11.48 -1.25
C LEU A 127 55.14 11.62 -2.48
N VAL A 128 55.11 10.59 -3.33
CA VAL A 128 54.08 10.41 -4.37
C VAL A 128 53.46 9.02 -4.22
N ASN A 129 52.26 8.97 -3.64
CA ASN A 129 51.46 7.74 -3.54
C ASN A 129 50.40 7.69 -4.65
N LEU A 130 50.46 6.64 -5.47
CA LEU A 130 49.58 6.39 -6.61
C LEU A 130 48.24 5.74 -6.23
N TYR A 131 48.14 5.19 -5.02
CA TYR A 131 46.90 4.62 -4.51
C TYR A 131 45.89 5.76 -4.22
N PRO A 132 44.62 5.63 -4.67
CA PRO A 132 43.60 6.62 -4.37
C PRO A 132 43.42 6.86 -2.88
N HIS A 133 43.29 8.13 -2.47
CA HIS A 133 43.13 8.46 -1.06
C HIS A 133 41.85 7.80 -0.48
N PRO A 134 41.89 7.20 0.73
CA PRO A 134 40.74 6.52 1.32
C PRO A 134 39.48 7.40 1.40
N ALA A 135 39.62 8.70 1.66
CA ALA A 135 38.47 9.62 1.69
C ALA A 135 37.73 9.72 0.34
N ALA A 136 38.45 9.60 -0.79
CA ALA A 136 37.85 9.59 -2.12
C ALA A 136 37.14 8.26 -2.39
N LEU A 137 37.76 7.14 -2.02
CA LEU A 137 37.13 5.81 -2.11
C LEU A 137 35.88 5.71 -1.23
N SER A 138 35.93 6.26 -0.01
CA SER A 138 34.79 6.26 0.90
C SER A 138 33.64 7.13 0.40
N ARG A 139 33.93 8.24 -0.30
CA ARG A 139 32.89 9.01 -0.98
C ARG A 139 32.22 8.19 -2.08
N ALA A 140 32.97 7.41 -2.84
CA ALA A 140 32.39 6.50 -3.83
C ALA A 140 31.43 5.49 -3.19
N TYR A 141 31.78 4.92 -2.03
CA TYR A 141 30.87 4.04 -1.28
C TYR A 141 29.61 4.78 -0.79
N VAL A 142 29.76 6.02 -0.29
CA VAL A 142 28.61 6.86 0.12
C VAL A 142 27.68 7.12 -1.05
N ASP A 143 28.22 7.50 -2.20
CA ASP A 143 27.41 7.81 -3.38
C ASP A 143 26.68 6.57 -3.89
N LEU A 144 27.30 5.39 -3.84
CA LEU A 144 26.64 4.11 -4.17
C LEU A 144 25.49 3.78 -3.22
N VAL A 145 25.74 3.83 -1.91
CA VAL A 145 24.73 3.53 -0.87
C VAL A 145 23.55 4.50 -0.97
N ARG A 146 23.82 5.79 -1.25
CA ARG A 146 22.77 6.80 -1.52
C ARG A 146 22.02 6.53 -2.82
N ALA A 147 22.71 6.15 -3.90
CA ALA A 147 22.08 5.82 -5.18
C ALA A 147 21.14 4.61 -5.07
N TRP A 148 21.47 3.64 -4.22
CA TRP A 148 20.59 2.50 -3.91
C TRP A 148 19.48 2.82 -2.91
N GLY A 149 19.53 3.97 -2.23
CA GLY A 149 18.55 4.35 -1.23
C GLY A 149 18.60 3.50 0.04
N TRP A 150 19.75 2.91 0.37
CA TRP A 150 19.92 2.11 1.59
C TRP A 150 19.77 3.00 2.83
N ARG A 151 18.84 2.64 3.72
CA ARG A 151 18.58 3.37 4.98
C ARG A 151 19.14 2.68 6.22
N SER A 152 19.32 1.36 6.14
CA SER A 152 19.88 0.51 7.18
C SER A 152 20.82 -0.48 6.50
N PHE A 153 21.99 -0.73 7.11
CA PHE A 153 22.96 -1.71 6.66
C PHE A 153 23.91 -2.06 7.80
N THR A 154 24.59 -3.21 7.70
CA THR A 154 25.64 -3.62 8.64
C THR A 154 27.01 -3.53 7.98
N ILE A 155 27.95 -2.84 8.63
CA ILE A 155 29.36 -2.84 8.25
C ILE A 155 30.07 -3.97 8.98
N VAL A 156 30.65 -4.88 8.20
CA VAL A 156 31.46 -6.00 8.66
C VAL A 156 32.90 -5.72 8.25
N TYR A 157 33.78 -5.48 9.24
CA TYR A 157 35.17 -5.10 8.99
C TYR A 157 36.14 -6.07 9.66
N GLU A 158 37.33 -6.26 9.07
CA GLU A 158 38.38 -7.12 9.61
C GLU A 158 39.22 -6.43 10.69
N ASN A 159 39.90 -5.34 10.32
CA ASN A 159 40.86 -4.63 11.17
C ASN A 159 40.37 -3.21 11.50
N SER A 160 40.90 -2.61 12.56
CA SER A 160 40.62 -1.20 12.91
C SER A 160 40.88 -0.24 11.74
N ASP A 161 41.84 -0.57 10.89
CA ASP A 161 42.17 0.15 9.66
C ASP A 161 41.00 0.22 8.67
N GLY A 162 40.18 -0.82 8.61
CA GLY A 162 38.96 -0.87 7.80
C GLY A 162 37.96 0.22 8.17
N LEU A 163 37.82 0.53 9.46
CA LEU A 163 36.96 1.63 9.92
C LEU A 163 37.47 3.00 9.49
N VAL A 164 38.79 3.18 9.44
CA VAL A 164 39.40 4.43 8.95
C VAL A 164 39.12 4.60 7.46
N ARG A 165 39.21 3.52 6.68
CA ARG A 165 38.85 3.54 5.25
C ARG A 165 37.36 3.85 5.03
N LEU A 166 36.50 3.44 5.95
CA LEU A 166 35.05 3.66 5.86
C LEU A 166 34.55 4.87 6.67
N GLN A 167 35.45 5.75 7.11
CA GLN A 167 35.10 6.86 7.99
C GLN A 167 34.05 7.80 7.38
N GLU A 168 34.16 8.15 6.09
CA GLU A 168 33.17 9.02 5.46
C GLU A 168 31.82 8.32 5.29
N LEU A 169 31.78 7.00 5.13
CA LEU A 169 30.55 6.23 5.12
C LEU A 169 29.84 6.30 6.48
N LEU A 170 30.60 6.20 7.58
CA LEU A 170 30.07 6.36 8.93
C LEU A 170 29.60 7.80 9.22
N LYS A 171 30.29 8.81 8.71
CA LYS A 171 29.94 10.24 8.88
C LYS A 171 28.73 10.65 8.03
N ALA A 172 28.52 10.01 6.90
CA ALA A 172 27.45 10.36 5.97
C ALA A 172 26.05 10.05 6.52
N HIS A 173 25.97 9.16 7.51
CA HIS A 173 24.72 8.75 8.14
C HIS A 173 24.28 9.77 9.20
N GLY A 174 23.08 10.33 9.04
CA GLY A 174 22.58 11.38 9.92
C GLY A 174 22.05 10.85 11.27
N PRO A 175 21.96 11.69 12.31
CA PRO A 175 21.38 11.31 13.61
C PRO A 175 19.88 10.98 13.56
N SER A 176 19.19 11.35 12.46
CA SER A 176 17.77 11.06 12.22
C SER A 176 17.53 9.75 11.45
N GLU A 177 18.58 9.06 11.01
CA GLU A 177 18.50 7.83 10.22
C GLU A 177 18.68 6.58 11.09
N LEU A 178 18.22 5.41 10.62
CA LEU A 178 18.33 4.14 11.37
C LEU A 178 19.80 3.84 11.69
N PRO A 179 20.15 3.36 12.90
CA PRO A 179 21.54 3.19 13.30
C PRO A 179 22.25 2.13 12.46
N VAL A 180 23.41 2.47 11.88
CA VAL A 180 24.29 1.53 11.18
C VAL A 180 24.95 0.60 12.20
N ALA A 181 24.75 -0.71 12.03
CA ALA A 181 25.41 -1.70 12.87
C ALA A 181 26.85 -1.91 12.39
N VAL A 182 27.81 -1.91 13.31
CA VAL A 182 29.23 -2.12 13.00
C VAL A 182 29.72 -3.36 13.74
N ARG A 183 30.29 -4.32 13.00
CA ARG A 183 30.71 -5.62 13.52
C ARG A 183 32.10 -5.97 13.03
N GLN A 184 32.95 -6.44 13.95
CA GLN A 184 34.29 -6.91 13.61
C GLN A 184 34.26 -8.40 13.26
N LEU A 185 34.96 -8.79 12.20
CA LEU A 185 35.22 -10.19 11.88
C LEU A 185 36.19 -10.76 12.91
N PRO A 186 35.89 -11.93 13.50
CA PRO A 186 36.83 -12.57 14.39
C PRO A 186 38.07 -13.06 13.62
N ASP A 187 39.21 -13.12 14.32
CA ASP A 187 40.42 -13.74 13.78
C ASP A 187 40.26 -15.25 13.57
N SER A 188 39.33 -15.87 14.30
CA SER A 188 38.94 -17.26 14.07
C SER A 188 38.33 -17.41 12.68
N HIS A 189 38.72 -18.44 11.93
CA HIS A 189 38.15 -18.77 10.63
C HIS A 189 36.69 -19.29 10.70
N ASP A 190 35.99 -19.08 11.81
CA ASP A 190 34.55 -19.35 11.97
C ASP A 190 33.78 -18.04 12.15
N TYR A 191 33.13 -17.60 11.08
CA TYR A 191 32.31 -16.38 11.01
C TYR A 191 30.83 -16.64 11.26
N ARG A 192 30.41 -17.91 11.33
CA ARG A 192 28.99 -18.31 11.44
C ARG A 192 28.28 -17.69 12.66
N PRO A 193 28.88 -17.59 13.86
CA PRO A 193 28.21 -16.97 15.00
C PRO A 193 27.86 -15.50 14.76
N LEU A 194 28.80 -14.74 14.18
CA LEU A 194 28.59 -13.34 13.86
C LEU A 194 27.50 -13.19 12.79
N LEU A 195 27.62 -13.96 11.71
CA LEU A 195 26.66 -13.89 10.62
C LEU A 195 25.24 -14.31 11.08
N LYS A 196 25.11 -15.30 11.98
CA LYS A 196 23.81 -15.63 12.61
C LYS A 196 23.22 -14.47 13.41
N GLN A 197 24.05 -13.67 14.10
CA GLN A 197 23.56 -12.47 14.78
C GLN A 197 23.04 -11.43 13.78
N ILE A 198 23.74 -11.23 12.66
CA ILE A 198 23.32 -10.31 11.59
C ILE A 198 22.00 -10.78 10.95
N LYS A 199 21.88 -12.09 10.70
CA LYS A 199 20.64 -12.69 10.20
C LYS A 199 19.46 -12.47 11.16
N ASN A 200 19.69 -12.63 12.46
CA ASN A 200 18.65 -12.45 13.47
C ASN A 200 18.21 -10.98 13.63
N SER A 201 19.06 -10.02 13.27
CA SER A 201 18.65 -8.60 13.18
C SER A 201 17.81 -8.29 11.93
N ALA A 202 17.54 -9.27 11.07
CA ALA A 202 16.79 -9.13 9.82
C ALA A 202 17.39 -8.09 8.86
N GLU A 203 18.70 -7.83 8.99
CA GLU A 203 19.41 -6.90 8.11
C GLU A 203 19.76 -7.60 6.79
N SER A 204 19.47 -6.92 5.68
CA SER A 204 19.62 -7.46 4.33
C SER A 204 20.79 -6.83 3.57
N HIS A 205 21.25 -5.66 4.01
CA HIS A 205 22.32 -4.92 3.37
C HIS A 205 23.61 -5.00 4.18
N ILE A 206 24.68 -5.49 3.55
CA ILE A 206 25.94 -5.79 4.23
C ILE A 206 27.09 -5.13 3.46
N VAL A 207 27.89 -4.33 4.15
CA VAL A 207 29.15 -3.78 3.63
C VAL A 207 30.28 -4.63 4.20
N LEU A 208 31.02 -5.32 3.34
CA LEU A 208 32.10 -6.24 3.72
C LEU A 208 33.46 -5.64 3.40
N ASP A 209 34.23 -5.36 4.46
CA ASP A 209 35.60 -4.88 4.41
C ASP A 209 36.57 -5.91 5.00
N CYS A 210 37.19 -6.69 4.13
CA CYS A 210 38.19 -7.69 4.51
C CYS A 210 39.23 -7.88 3.40
N ALA A 211 40.34 -8.53 3.73
CA ALA A 211 41.37 -8.92 2.78
C ALA A 211 40.77 -9.81 1.69
N THR A 212 41.26 -9.63 0.44
CA THR A 212 40.72 -10.30 -0.75
C THR A 212 40.69 -11.83 -0.62
N GLU A 213 41.63 -12.40 0.12
CA GLU A 213 41.77 -13.84 0.36
C GLU A 213 40.68 -14.40 1.29
N ARG A 214 40.16 -13.58 2.23
CA ARG A 214 39.12 -14.00 3.20
C ARG A 214 37.70 -13.87 2.65
N ILE A 215 37.50 -13.10 1.58
CA ILE A 215 36.16 -12.82 1.01
C ILE A 215 35.43 -14.13 0.68
N ARG A 216 36.12 -15.08 0.00
CA ARG A 216 35.52 -16.36 -0.39
C ARG A 216 35.03 -17.15 0.82
N ASP A 217 35.82 -17.23 1.87
CA ASP A 217 35.48 -17.97 3.08
C ASP A 217 34.29 -17.36 3.82
N VAL A 218 34.23 -16.02 3.88
CA VAL A 218 33.09 -15.30 4.47
C VAL A 218 31.81 -15.56 3.68
N LEU A 219 31.85 -15.43 2.35
CA LEU A 219 30.70 -15.69 1.48
C LEU A 219 30.24 -17.16 1.52
N GLN A 220 31.18 -18.11 1.59
CA GLN A 220 30.86 -19.53 1.70
C GLN A 220 30.14 -19.84 3.02
N GLN A 221 30.60 -19.27 4.13
CA GLN A 221 29.93 -19.44 5.42
C GLN A 221 28.57 -18.71 5.48
N ALA A 222 28.45 -17.56 4.81
CA ALA A 222 27.18 -16.86 4.63
C ALA A 222 26.17 -17.70 3.82
N GLN A 223 26.64 -18.44 2.82
CA GLN A 223 25.80 -19.36 2.05
C GLN A 223 25.28 -20.52 2.93
N GLN A 224 26.13 -21.11 3.77
CA GLN A 224 25.74 -22.24 4.65
C GLN A 224 24.62 -21.89 5.65
N ILE A 225 24.54 -20.63 6.07
CA ILE A 225 23.51 -20.14 6.99
C ILE A 225 22.29 -19.52 6.26
N GLY A 226 22.31 -19.50 4.93
CA GLY A 226 21.24 -18.92 4.11
C GLY A 226 21.17 -17.39 4.14
N MET A 227 22.33 -16.71 4.23
CA MET A 227 22.46 -15.26 4.04
C MET A 227 22.91 -14.90 2.61
N MET A 228 22.77 -15.86 1.69
CA MET A 228 22.98 -15.68 0.24
C MET A 228 21.66 -16.00 -0.45
N SER A 229 20.74 -15.04 -0.46
CA SER A 229 19.46 -15.11 -1.17
C SER A 229 19.22 -13.84 -2.00
N ASP A 230 18.14 -13.80 -2.79
CA ASP A 230 17.75 -12.63 -3.60
C ASP A 230 17.42 -11.38 -2.76
N TYR A 231 17.23 -11.54 -1.46
CA TYR A 231 16.94 -10.45 -0.54
C TYR A 231 18.19 -9.82 0.05
N HIS A 232 19.37 -10.44 -0.11
CA HIS A 232 20.61 -9.93 0.46
C HIS A 232 21.42 -9.17 -0.59
N SER A 233 22.02 -8.06 -0.16
CA SER A 233 22.93 -7.26 -0.98
C SER A 233 24.26 -7.07 -0.25
N TYR A 234 25.36 -7.41 -0.92
CA TYR A 234 26.72 -7.25 -0.42
C TYR A 234 27.46 -6.18 -1.21
N LEU A 235 27.95 -5.15 -0.51
CA LEU A 235 28.92 -4.21 -1.03
C LEU A 235 30.31 -4.60 -0.53
N ILE A 236 31.18 -5.05 -1.44
CA ILE A 236 32.55 -5.43 -1.12
C ILE A 236 33.49 -4.25 -1.41
N THR A 237 34.28 -3.86 -0.41
CA THR A 237 35.16 -2.68 -0.47
C THR A 237 36.52 -2.97 -1.11
N SER A 238 36.87 -4.25 -1.31
CA SER A 238 38.13 -4.61 -1.96
C SER A 238 38.07 -4.30 -3.45
N LEU A 239 39.08 -3.57 -3.95
CA LEU A 239 39.20 -3.21 -5.37
C LEU A 239 39.57 -4.40 -6.27
N ASP A 240 39.91 -5.54 -5.66
CA ASP A 240 40.44 -6.73 -6.32
C ASP A 240 39.45 -7.91 -6.33
N LEU A 241 38.14 -7.64 -6.26
CA LEU A 241 37.12 -8.70 -6.28
C LEU A 241 37.21 -9.60 -7.53
N HIS A 242 37.67 -9.06 -8.67
CA HIS A 242 37.88 -9.83 -9.91
C HIS A 242 38.92 -10.94 -9.78
N SER A 243 39.77 -10.91 -8.75
CA SER A 243 40.76 -11.96 -8.50
C SER A 243 40.21 -13.14 -7.68
N VAL A 244 39.00 -13.02 -7.12
CA VAL A 244 38.35 -14.04 -6.30
C VAL A 244 37.47 -14.92 -7.18
N ASP A 245 37.53 -16.23 -6.96
CA ASP A 245 36.60 -17.16 -7.62
C ASP A 245 35.20 -17.06 -6.99
N LEU A 246 34.24 -16.56 -7.77
CA LEU A 246 32.85 -16.35 -7.37
C LEU A 246 31.87 -17.31 -8.04
N GLU A 247 32.35 -18.37 -8.73
CA GLU A 247 31.50 -19.30 -9.49
C GLU A 247 30.38 -19.92 -8.62
N GLU A 248 30.70 -20.28 -7.37
CA GLU A 248 29.75 -20.87 -6.41
C GLU A 248 28.59 -19.93 -6.04
N PHE A 249 28.77 -18.62 -6.19
CA PHE A 249 27.82 -17.61 -5.72
C PHE A 249 26.93 -17.03 -6.85
N LYS A 250 27.27 -17.28 -8.13
CA LYS A 250 26.53 -16.75 -9.30
C LYS A 250 25.05 -17.14 -9.33
N TYR A 251 24.73 -18.32 -8.80
CA TYR A 251 23.38 -18.88 -8.81
C TYR A 251 22.59 -18.60 -7.52
N GLY A 252 23.20 -17.93 -6.54
CA GLY A 252 22.58 -17.64 -5.24
C GLY A 252 21.53 -16.51 -5.28
N GLY A 253 21.45 -15.74 -6.37
CA GLY A 253 20.52 -14.62 -6.53
C GLY A 253 20.87 -13.35 -5.74
N THR A 254 21.86 -13.44 -4.86
CA THR A 254 22.40 -12.32 -4.06
C THR A 254 23.05 -11.26 -4.94
N ASN A 255 22.72 -10.00 -4.69
CA ASN A 255 23.38 -8.89 -5.38
C ASN A 255 24.75 -8.63 -4.72
N ILE A 256 25.83 -8.92 -5.44
CA ILE A 256 27.19 -8.64 -4.99
C ILE A 256 27.78 -7.57 -5.88
N THR A 257 28.10 -6.42 -5.28
CA THR A 257 28.69 -5.28 -5.98
C THR A 257 30.05 -4.94 -5.37
N ALA A 258 30.99 -4.56 -6.20
CA ALA A 258 32.25 -3.96 -5.79
C ALA A 258 32.65 -2.79 -6.68
N LEU A 259 33.59 -2.00 -6.19
CA LEU A 259 34.31 -1.03 -7.01
C LEU A 259 35.61 -1.66 -7.50
N ARG A 260 36.01 -1.29 -8.72
CA ARG A 260 37.24 -1.79 -9.35
C ARG A 260 37.98 -0.63 -9.99
N LEU A 261 39.27 -0.50 -9.69
CA LEU A 261 40.13 0.52 -10.31
C LEU A 261 40.76 0.02 -11.63
N LEU A 262 41.06 -1.28 -11.72
CA LEU A 262 41.72 -1.89 -12.86
C LEU A 262 40.74 -2.76 -13.65
N ASP A 263 40.56 -2.48 -14.93
CA ASP A 263 39.78 -3.33 -15.82
C ASP A 263 40.63 -4.43 -16.48
N PRO A 264 40.47 -5.72 -16.11
CA PRO A 264 41.21 -6.83 -16.70
C PRO A 264 40.75 -7.14 -18.14
N GLU A 265 39.60 -6.65 -18.58
CA GLU A 265 39.09 -6.86 -19.95
C GLU A 265 39.72 -5.89 -20.96
N ARG A 266 40.38 -4.84 -20.46
CA ARG A 266 40.99 -3.81 -21.31
C ARG A 266 42.16 -4.40 -22.11
N ALA A 267 42.14 -4.19 -23.43
CA ALA A 267 43.07 -4.84 -24.36
C ALA A 267 44.56 -4.51 -24.12
N ASP A 268 44.85 -3.33 -23.60
CA ASP A 268 46.18 -2.90 -23.17
C ASP A 268 46.65 -3.63 -21.91
N VAL A 269 45.79 -3.78 -20.90
CA VAL A 269 46.06 -4.57 -19.68
C VAL A 269 46.31 -6.03 -20.06
N GLN A 270 45.43 -6.63 -20.88
CA GLN A 270 45.60 -8.01 -21.34
C GLN A 270 46.88 -8.22 -22.16
N ARG A 271 47.33 -7.21 -22.92
CA ARG A 271 48.60 -7.29 -23.65
C ARG A 271 49.77 -7.29 -22.69
N VAL A 272 49.81 -6.33 -21.76
CA VAL A 272 50.89 -6.20 -20.77
C VAL A 272 50.99 -7.45 -19.90
N VAL A 273 49.85 -7.97 -19.43
CA VAL A 273 49.83 -9.17 -18.59
C VAL A 273 50.28 -10.42 -19.38
N ARG A 274 49.85 -10.59 -20.63
CA ARG A 274 50.30 -11.71 -21.48
C ARG A 274 51.81 -11.65 -21.75
N ASP A 275 52.32 -10.48 -22.09
CA ASP A 275 53.74 -10.28 -22.33
C ASP A 275 54.56 -10.57 -21.07
N TRP A 276 54.06 -10.13 -19.92
CA TRP A 276 54.67 -10.39 -18.62
C TRP A 276 54.70 -11.90 -18.28
N VAL A 277 53.58 -12.61 -18.41
CA VAL A 277 53.50 -14.06 -18.18
C VAL A 277 54.46 -14.82 -19.11
N TYR A 278 54.55 -14.40 -20.37
CA TYR A 278 55.43 -15.01 -21.35
C TYR A 278 56.92 -14.76 -21.06
N ASP A 279 57.28 -13.57 -20.61
CA ASP A 279 58.66 -13.23 -20.24
C ASP A 279 59.13 -13.97 -18.98
N GLU A 280 58.27 -14.10 -17.97
CA GLU A 280 58.56 -14.92 -16.78
C GLU A 280 58.71 -16.40 -17.12
N ALA A 281 57.86 -16.93 -18.02
CA ALA A 281 57.98 -18.29 -18.52
C ALA A 281 59.32 -18.53 -19.23
N ARG A 282 59.82 -17.54 -20.01
CA ARG A 282 61.16 -17.60 -20.63
C ARG A 282 62.29 -17.60 -19.62
N LYS A 283 62.14 -16.86 -18.50
CA LYS A 283 63.11 -16.80 -17.40
C LYS A 283 63.07 -18.04 -16.49
N GLY A 284 62.25 -19.05 -16.81
CA GLY A 284 62.15 -20.31 -16.07
C GLY A 284 61.43 -20.19 -14.73
N ARG A 285 60.79 -19.04 -14.46
CA ARG A 285 60.03 -18.78 -13.24
C ARG A 285 58.55 -19.02 -13.52
N LYS A 286 57.96 -20.03 -12.88
CA LYS A 286 56.50 -20.20 -12.88
C LYS A 286 55.90 -19.39 -11.75
N LEU A 287 55.74 -18.08 -11.92
CA LEU A 287 54.88 -17.33 -11.00
C LEU A 287 53.44 -17.79 -11.22
N GLN A 288 52.80 -18.25 -10.15
CA GLN A 288 51.34 -18.39 -10.12
C GLN A 288 50.75 -16.98 -9.98
N LEU A 289 50.62 -16.26 -11.10
CA LEU A 289 49.89 -14.99 -11.18
C LEU A 289 48.39 -15.27 -10.96
N GLY A 290 48.00 -15.46 -9.70
CA GLY A 290 46.61 -15.72 -9.30
C GLY A 290 46.09 -17.10 -9.71
N HIS A 291 44.92 -17.46 -9.16
CA HIS A 291 44.19 -18.67 -9.54
C HIS A 291 43.91 -18.62 -11.04
N THR A 292 44.49 -19.56 -11.79
CA THR A 292 44.09 -19.82 -13.17
C THR A 292 42.73 -20.52 -13.09
N THR A 293 41.64 -19.77 -13.24
CA THR A 293 40.32 -20.39 -13.36
C THR A 293 40.32 -21.15 -14.68
N ALA A 294 40.15 -22.47 -14.63
CA ALA A 294 40.30 -23.40 -15.76
C ALA A 294 39.35 -23.13 -16.96
N LYS A 295 38.45 -22.14 -16.88
CA LYS A 295 37.49 -21.79 -17.92
C LYS A 295 37.99 -20.73 -18.91
N GLU A 296 38.90 -19.84 -18.51
CA GLU A 296 39.37 -18.76 -19.38
C GLU A 296 40.86 -18.55 -19.12
N ASN A 297 41.71 -18.63 -20.15
CA ASN A 297 43.15 -18.40 -20.06
C ASN A 297 43.49 -16.92 -19.74
N MET A 298 42.91 -16.36 -18.68
CA MET A 298 43.01 -14.96 -18.30
C MET A 298 43.64 -14.87 -16.92
N THR A 299 44.84 -14.32 -16.86
CA THR A 299 45.60 -14.11 -15.63
C THR A 299 45.23 -12.76 -15.04
N PHE A 300 44.78 -12.74 -13.78
CA PHE A 300 44.41 -11.52 -13.08
C PHE A 300 45.59 -10.94 -12.29
N ILE A 301 45.67 -9.61 -12.22
CA ILE A 301 46.64 -8.89 -11.40
C ILE A 301 45.91 -8.10 -10.30
N LYS A 302 46.55 -7.96 -9.13
CA LYS A 302 46.08 -7.10 -8.04
C LYS A 302 46.30 -5.62 -8.40
N THR A 303 45.47 -4.74 -7.84
CA THR A 303 45.53 -3.30 -8.10
C THR A 303 46.88 -2.71 -7.70
N GLU A 304 47.41 -3.09 -6.53
CA GLU A 304 48.73 -2.64 -6.05
C GLU A 304 49.88 -3.02 -7.01
N THR A 305 49.79 -4.21 -7.62
CA THR A 305 50.75 -4.67 -8.63
C THR A 305 50.69 -3.82 -9.90
N ALA A 306 49.49 -3.45 -10.35
CA ALA A 306 49.31 -2.55 -11.49
C ALA A 306 49.81 -1.13 -11.18
N LEU A 307 49.58 -0.64 -9.96
CA LEU A 307 50.08 0.65 -9.50
C LEU A 307 51.62 0.69 -9.46
N MET A 308 52.29 -0.42 -9.15
CA MET A 308 53.76 -0.51 -9.20
C MET A 308 54.30 -0.35 -10.63
N TYR A 309 53.64 -0.99 -11.60
CA TYR A 309 53.96 -0.80 -13.01
C TYR A 309 53.78 0.67 -13.45
N ASP A 310 52.65 1.27 -13.06
CA ASP A 310 52.33 2.67 -13.35
C ASP A 310 53.32 3.64 -12.67
N ALA A 311 53.79 3.35 -11.46
CA ALA A 311 54.73 4.18 -10.71
C ALA A 311 56.08 4.30 -11.44
N VAL A 312 56.61 3.22 -12.01
CA VAL A 312 57.87 3.24 -12.76
C VAL A 312 57.72 4.07 -14.04
N HIS A 313 56.56 3.98 -14.72
CA HIS A 313 56.29 4.78 -15.92
C HIS A 313 56.12 6.27 -15.59
N LEU A 314 55.46 6.60 -14.46
CA LEU A 314 55.34 7.96 -13.98
C LEU A 314 56.72 8.57 -13.68
N PHE A 315 57.56 7.82 -12.97
CA PHE A 315 58.93 8.25 -12.68
C PHE A 315 59.73 8.48 -13.98
N ALA A 316 59.68 7.54 -14.92
CA ALA A 316 60.38 7.66 -16.20
C ALA A 316 59.90 8.85 -17.03
N LYS A 317 58.59 9.11 -17.03
CA LYS A 317 57.99 10.24 -17.74
C LYS A 317 58.37 11.58 -17.11
N ALA A 318 58.32 11.68 -15.79
CA ALA A 318 58.75 12.89 -15.07
C ALA A 318 60.25 13.16 -15.24
N LEU A 319 61.07 12.09 -15.27
CA LEU A 319 62.50 12.20 -15.53
C LEU A 319 62.79 12.68 -16.95
N HIS A 320 62.06 12.19 -17.94
CA HIS A 320 62.12 12.68 -19.32
C HIS A 320 61.79 14.18 -19.40
N ASP A 321 60.69 14.60 -18.76
CA ASP A 321 60.26 16.00 -18.79
C ASP A 321 61.26 16.92 -18.05
N LEU A 322 61.90 16.44 -16.97
CA LEU A 322 62.96 17.17 -16.26
C LEU A 322 64.27 17.29 -17.08
N ASP A 323 64.68 16.26 -17.82
CA ASP A 323 65.88 16.30 -18.69
C ASP A 323 65.76 17.38 -19.78
N THR A 324 64.53 17.68 -20.23
CA THR A 324 64.33 18.77 -21.19
C THR A 324 64.59 20.17 -20.60
N SER A 325 64.54 20.31 -19.27
CA SER A 325 64.61 21.62 -18.60
C SER A 325 65.88 21.83 -17.76
N GLN A 326 66.45 20.77 -17.16
CA GLN A 326 67.61 20.85 -16.27
C GLN A 326 68.57 19.69 -16.52
N GLN A 327 69.88 19.96 -16.39
CA GLN A 327 70.89 18.90 -16.35
C GLN A 327 70.82 18.18 -15.00
N ILE A 328 70.69 16.85 -15.03
CA ILE A 328 70.53 16.02 -13.84
C ILE A 328 71.80 15.20 -13.61
N ASP A 329 72.36 15.30 -12.41
CA ASP A 329 73.45 14.45 -11.92
C ASP A 329 72.98 13.68 -10.68
N VAL A 330 73.12 12.35 -10.68
CA VAL A 330 72.71 11.47 -9.57
C VAL A 330 73.95 11.13 -8.76
N ARG A 331 73.99 11.56 -7.49
CA ARG A 331 75.14 11.35 -6.60
C ARG A 331 74.83 10.31 -5.53
N PRO A 332 75.81 9.49 -5.12
CA PRO A 332 75.66 8.63 -3.96
C PRO A 332 75.56 9.48 -2.68
N LEU A 333 74.59 9.16 -1.84
CA LEU A 333 74.33 9.86 -0.59
C LEU A 333 74.63 8.95 0.61
N SER A 334 74.99 9.55 1.75
CA SER A 334 75.14 8.83 3.03
C SER A 334 74.08 9.31 4.00
N CYS A 335 73.37 8.39 4.66
CA CYS A 335 72.40 8.72 5.72
C CYS A 335 73.00 9.46 6.93
N GLU A 336 74.32 9.41 7.09
CA GLU A 336 75.04 10.08 8.19
C GLU A 336 75.51 11.49 7.80
N ALA A 337 75.47 11.83 6.50
CA ALA A 337 75.89 13.12 5.98
C ALA A 337 74.68 14.04 5.80
N GLU A 338 74.90 15.36 5.84
CA GLU A 338 73.87 16.38 5.61
C GLU A 338 73.67 16.71 4.12
N ASP A 339 74.44 16.07 3.22
CA ASP A 339 74.34 16.31 1.78
C ASP A 339 73.00 15.78 1.24
N THR A 340 72.21 16.66 0.60
CA THR A 340 70.95 16.31 -0.07
C THR A 340 71.11 16.25 -1.59
N TRP A 341 70.12 15.68 -2.29
CA TRP A 341 70.11 15.68 -3.76
C TRP A 341 69.44 16.94 -4.32
N PRO A 342 70.17 17.86 -5.01
CA PRO A 342 69.63 19.16 -5.42
C PRO A 342 68.43 19.12 -6.38
N HIS A 343 68.26 18.00 -7.11
CA HIS A 343 67.21 17.85 -8.12
C HIS A 343 65.99 17.06 -7.64
N GLY A 344 66.00 16.52 -6.42
CA GLY A 344 64.95 15.64 -5.94
C GLY A 344 63.59 16.31 -5.80
N TYR A 345 63.53 17.52 -5.23
CA TYR A 345 62.30 18.32 -5.17
C TYR A 345 61.78 18.71 -6.55
N SER A 346 62.68 19.09 -7.47
CA SER A 346 62.30 19.39 -8.85
C SER A 346 61.62 18.18 -9.47
N LEU A 347 62.23 16.99 -9.37
CA LEU A 347 61.68 15.77 -9.92
C LEU A 347 60.30 15.41 -9.34
N ILE A 348 60.10 15.60 -8.04
CA ILE A 348 58.81 15.37 -7.37
C ILE A 348 57.74 16.36 -7.85
N ASN A 349 58.10 17.64 -8.03
CA ASN A 349 57.17 18.63 -8.58
C ASN A 349 56.76 18.28 -10.01
N TYR A 350 57.69 17.80 -10.84
CA TYR A 350 57.34 17.25 -12.15
C TYR A 350 56.40 16.04 -12.03
N MET A 351 56.69 15.08 -11.13
CA MET A 351 55.80 13.93 -10.91
C MET A 351 54.39 14.33 -10.48
N LYS A 352 54.22 15.40 -9.70
CA LYS A 352 52.91 15.92 -9.28
C LYS A 352 52.15 16.63 -10.42
N ILE A 353 52.85 17.16 -11.43
CA ILE A 353 52.26 17.91 -12.56
C ILE A 353 51.99 17.00 -13.76
N VAL A 354 52.79 15.96 -13.95
CA VAL A 354 52.68 15.04 -15.09
C VAL A 354 51.31 14.36 -15.10
N GLU A 355 50.63 14.47 -16.23
CA GLU A 355 49.43 13.70 -16.55
C GLU A 355 49.83 12.56 -17.49
N MET A 356 49.49 11.33 -17.12
CA MET A 356 49.73 10.16 -17.95
C MET A 356 48.61 9.14 -17.87
N LYS A 357 48.54 8.26 -18.87
CA LYS A 357 47.60 7.13 -18.88
C LYS A 357 48.36 5.83 -18.64
N GLY A 358 48.08 5.19 -17.51
CA GLY A 358 48.62 3.89 -17.11
C GLY A 358 47.62 2.74 -17.22
N LEU A 359 47.96 1.60 -16.63
CA LEU A 359 47.07 0.44 -16.48
C LEU A 359 45.83 0.81 -15.66
N THR A 360 45.99 1.63 -14.62
CA THR A 360 44.89 2.09 -13.77
C THR A 360 44.10 3.29 -14.33
N GLY A 361 44.27 3.61 -15.62
CA GLY A 361 43.59 4.72 -16.28
C GLY A 361 44.39 6.01 -16.22
N VAL A 362 43.70 7.15 -16.10
CA VAL A 362 44.35 8.46 -15.98
C VAL A 362 44.99 8.59 -14.60
N ILE A 363 46.23 9.07 -14.58
CA ILE A 363 47.02 9.35 -13.38
C ILE A 363 47.30 10.84 -13.38
N LYS A 364 46.76 11.51 -12.37
CA LYS A 364 46.87 12.95 -12.14
C LYS A 364 46.89 13.20 -10.63
N PHE A 365 47.62 14.20 -10.20
CA PHE A 365 47.71 14.57 -8.78
C PHE A 365 47.13 15.97 -8.55
N ASP A 366 46.60 16.19 -7.35
CA ASP A 366 46.22 17.52 -6.88
C ASP A 366 47.44 18.31 -6.36
N HIS A 367 47.21 19.57 -5.95
CA HIS A 367 48.26 20.43 -5.41
C HIS A 367 48.93 19.87 -4.13
N GLN A 368 48.26 18.97 -3.41
CA GLN A 368 48.76 18.31 -2.22
C GLN A 368 49.48 16.99 -2.54
N GLY A 369 49.49 16.59 -3.81
CA GLY A 369 50.09 15.38 -4.31
C GLY A 369 49.19 14.15 -4.22
N PHE A 370 47.91 14.24 -3.85
CA PHE A 370 46.98 13.10 -3.87
C PHE A 370 46.47 12.83 -5.28
N ARG A 371 46.25 11.55 -5.61
CA ARG A 371 45.69 11.17 -6.90
C ARG A 371 44.27 11.73 -7.04
N SER A 372 44.03 12.52 -8.08
CA SER A 372 42.75 13.14 -8.41
C SER A 372 42.25 12.69 -9.78
N ASP A 373 40.95 12.85 -10.03
CA ASP A 373 40.31 12.61 -11.33
C ASP A 373 40.53 11.19 -11.91
N PHE A 374 40.39 10.18 -11.04
CA PHE A 374 40.41 8.77 -11.43
C PHE A 374 38.98 8.21 -11.52
N THR A 375 38.79 7.26 -12.42
CA THR A 375 37.51 6.59 -12.63
C THR A 375 37.50 5.22 -11.96
N LEU A 376 36.43 4.91 -11.23
CA LEU A 376 36.18 3.57 -10.69
C LEU A 376 35.09 2.89 -11.50
N ASP A 377 35.29 1.63 -11.86
CA ASP A 377 34.24 0.80 -12.42
C ASP A 377 33.38 0.23 -11.31
N ILE A 378 32.06 0.27 -11.48
CA ILE A 378 31.11 -0.42 -10.61
C ILE A 378 30.86 -1.79 -11.26
N ILE A 379 31.20 -2.85 -10.56
CA ILE A 379 31.04 -4.23 -11.04
C ILE A 379 29.99 -4.97 -10.21
N GLU A 380 29.13 -5.73 -10.88
CA GLU A 380 28.08 -6.53 -10.26
C GLU A 380 28.22 -8.00 -10.68
N LEU A 381 27.98 -8.90 -9.73
CA LEU A 381 27.96 -10.33 -10.02
C LEU A 381 26.63 -10.70 -10.69
N THR A 382 26.71 -11.17 -11.92
CA THR A 382 25.58 -11.71 -12.69
C THR A 382 25.76 -13.23 -12.91
N ARG A 383 24.77 -13.88 -13.53
CA ARG A 383 24.86 -15.31 -13.89
C ARG A 383 26.01 -15.62 -14.85
N ASP A 384 26.36 -14.66 -15.70
CA ASP A 384 27.46 -14.79 -16.66
C ASP A 384 28.82 -14.51 -16.02
N GLY A 385 28.84 -13.87 -14.84
CA GLY A 385 30.05 -13.47 -14.13
C GLY A 385 30.01 -12.02 -13.67
N LEU A 386 31.16 -11.52 -13.23
CA LEU A 386 31.32 -10.11 -12.89
C LEU A 386 31.23 -9.28 -14.17
N GLN A 387 30.25 -8.38 -14.24
CA GLN A 387 30.08 -7.46 -15.36
C GLN A 387 30.14 -6.02 -14.86
N LYS A 388 30.62 -5.12 -15.72
CA LYS A 388 30.59 -3.68 -15.47
C LYS A 388 29.15 -3.15 -15.56
N ALA A 389 28.66 -2.59 -14.46
CA ALA A 389 27.33 -1.99 -14.35
C ALA A 389 27.35 -0.47 -14.50
N GLY A 390 28.46 0.19 -14.18
CA GLY A 390 28.59 1.64 -14.22
C GLY A 390 30.01 2.14 -14.03
N THR A 391 30.14 3.47 -13.96
CA THR A 391 31.39 4.16 -13.63
C THR A 391 31.14 5.22 -12.56
N TRP A 392 32.13 5.47 -11.71
CA TRP A 392 32.13 6.56 -10.74
C TRP A 392 33.32 7.47 -10.99
N ASN A 393 33.09 8.78 -10.89
CA ASN A 393 34.14 9.80 -10.85
C ASN A 393 33.86 10.79 -9.70
N SER A 394 34.91 11.39 -9.14
CA SER A 394 34.81 12.34 -8.02
C SER A 394 33.98 13.59 -8.33
N SER A 395 33.83 13.98 -9.61
CA SER A 395 33.10 15.18 -10.02
C SER A 395 31.63 14.91 -10.39
N GLU A 396 31.37 13.80 -11.08
CA GLU A 396 30.05 13.46 -11.63
C GLU A 396 29.27 12.48 -10.74
N GLY A 397 29.94 11.83 -9.78
CA GLY A 397 29.34 10.79 -8.94
C GLY A 397 29.15 9.48 -9.69
N VAL A 398 28.08 8.75 -9.34
CA VAL A 398 27.74 7.45 -9.93
C VAL A 398 27.00 7.62 -11.26
N ASN A 399 27.51 6.99 -12.31
CA ASN A 399 26.87 6.91 -13.60
C ASN A 399 26.62 5.44 -13.99
N TYR A 400 25.35 5.01 -13.94
CA TYR A 400 24.96 3.66 -14.34
C TYR A 400 24.83 3.56 -15.85
N THR A 401 25.40 2.51 -16.43
CA THR A 401 25.30 2.26 -17.88
C THR A 401 23.97 1.63 -18.29
N ARG A 402 23.26 0.98 -17.36
CA ARG A 402 21.99 0.29 -17.62
C ARG A 402 20.79 1.22 -17.45
N SER A 403 19.80 1.08 -18.33
CA SER A 403 18.51 1.76 -18.17
C SER A 403 17.61 1.02 -17.18
N TYR A 404 16.77 1.76 -16.43
CA TYR A 404 15.79 1.18 -15.50
C TYR A 404 14.92 0.08 -16.16
N GLY A 405 14.54 0.26 -17.44
CA GLY A 405 13.75 -0.71 -18.18
C GLY A 405 14.48 -2.03 -18.49
N GLU A 406 15.82 -2.02 -18.57
CA GLU A 406 16.63 -3.23 -18.80
C GLU A 406 16.77 -4.04 -17.50
N ASN A 407 17.01 -3.36 -16.38
CA ASN A 407 17.03 -4.00 -15.06
C ASN A 407 15.70 -4.69 -14.75
N GLN A 408 14.57 -4.04 -15.08
CA GLN A 408 13.27 -4.64 -14.83
C GLN A 408 13.00 -5.87 -15.71
N LYS A 409 13.52 -5.92 -16.95
CA LYS A 409 13.44 -7.11 -17.80
C LYS A 409 14.25 -8.27 -17.23
N GLN A 410 15.47 -8.01 -16.76
CA GLN A 410 16.30 -9.04 -16.12
C GLN A 410 15.64 -9.63 -14.87
N ILE A 411 15.01 -8.78 -14.04
CA ILE A 411 14.25 -9.25 -12.86
C ILE A 411 13.11 -10.19 -13.29
N VAL A 412 12.39 -9.84 -14.35
CA VAL A 412 11.31 -10.70 -14.89
C VAL A 412 11.86 -12.01 -15.44
N GLU A 413 12.98 -12.00 -16.17
CA GLU A 413 13.64 -13.21 -16.66
C GLU A 413 14.13 -14.12 -15.52
N ILE A 414 14.65 -13.54 -14.44
CA ILE A 414 15.01 -14.30 -13.22
C ILE A 414 13.76 -14.96 -12.61
N LEU A 415 12.65 -14.23 -12.58
CA LEU A 415 11.40 -14.70 -12.00
C LEU A 415 10.81 -15.90 -12.76
N GLN A 416 10.95 -15.96 -14.09
CA GLN A 416 10.38 -17.02 -14.95
C GLN A 416 10.82 -18.44 -14.55
N ASN A 417 12.06 -18.61 -14.10
CA ASN A 417 12.59 -19.91 -13.72
C ASN A 417 12.50 -20.20 -12.21
N LYS A 418 11.83 -19.34 -11.44
CA LYS A 418 11.74 -19.46 -9.97
C LYS A 418 10.37 -19.99 -9.54
N THR A 419 10.37 -20.79 -8.47
CA THR A 419 9.14 -21.21 -7.79
C THR A 419 8.99 -20.43 -6.50
N LEU A 420 7.98 -19.56 -6.41
CA LEU A 420 7.71 -18.74 -5.23
C LEU A 420 6.84 -19.49 -4.21
N ILE A 421 7.22 -19.42 -2.93
CA ILE A 421 6.42 -19.95 -1.83
C ILE A 421 5.39 -18.89 -1.43
N VAL A 422 4.11 -19.19 -1.68
CA VAL A 422 3.00 -18.28 -1.43
C VAL A 422 2.29 -18.70 -0.15
N THR A 423 2.40 -17.91 0.90
CA THR A 423 1.65 -18.12 2.14
C THR A 423 0.24 -17.54 2.04
N THR A 424 -0.73 -18.25 2.59
CA THR A 424 -2.14 -17.84 2.60
C THR A 424 -2.89 -18.45 3.78
N ILE A 425 -4.13 -18.03 3.99
CA ILE A 425 -5.04 -18.56 5.02
C ILE A 425 -6.37 -18.99 4.39
N LEU A 426 -7.12 -19.84 5.08
CA LEU A 426 -8.46 -20.24 4.63
C LEU A 426 -9.47 -19.14 4.98
N SER A 427 -9.91 -18.39 3.96
CA SER A 427 -10.92 -17.34 4.06
C SER A 427 -11.80 -17.37 2.81
N SER A 428 -13.13 -17.45 2.97
CA SER A 428 -14.06 -17.49 1.83
C SER A 428 -14.40 -16.06 1.38
N PRO A 429 -14.39 -15.72 0.07
CA PRO A 429 -14.09 -16.55 -1.10
C PRO A 429 -12.64 -16.51 -1.60
N TYR A 430 -11.70 -15.98 -0.81
CA TYR A 430 -10.32 -15.73 -1.23
C TYR A 430 -9.52 -17.02 -1.43
N CYS A 431 -9.53 -17.91 -0.44
CA CYS A 431 -8.89 -19.22 -0.46
C CYS A 431 -9.76 -20.22 0.29
N MET A 432 -10.28 -21.19 -0.45
CA MET A 432 -11.15 -22.26 0.01
C MET A 432 -10.56 -23.60 -0.39
N ARG A 433 -10.88 -24.65 0.37
CA ARG A 433 -10.58 -26.01 -0.05
C ARG A 433 -11.54 -26.41 -1.17
N ARG A 434 -11.00 -26.93 -2.27
CA ARG A 434 -11.79 -27.45 -3.38
C ARG A 434 -12.58 -28.68 -2.94
N GLU A 435 -13.87 -28.70 -3.25
CA GLU A 435 -14.72 -29.86 -3.02
C GLU A 435 -14.54 -30.85 -4.18
N ALA A 436 -13.79 -31.92 -3.94
CA ALA A 436 -13.57 -33.00 -4.88
C ALA A 436 -13.73 -34.34 -4.17
N SER A 437 -14.25 -35.35 -4.88
CA SER A 437 -14.42 -36.70 -4.34
C SER A 437 -13.08 -37.37 -3.97
N GLU A 438 -11.99 -36.95 -4.60
CA GLU A 438 -10.62 -37.40 -4.32
C GLU A 438 -9.81 -36.34 -3.56
N LYS A 439 -8.88 -36.78 -2.70
CA LYS A 439 -7.93 -35.89 -2.04
C LYS A 439 -6.90 -35.39 -3.05
N LEU A 440 -7.11 -34.19 -3.57
CA LEU A 440 -6.13 -33.49 -4.42
C LEU A 440 -4.84 -33.22 -3.62
N THR A 441 -3.70 -33.07 -4.29
CA THR A 441 -2.39 -32.73 -3.70
C THR A 441 -1.80 -31.49 -4.34
N GLY A 442 -0.99 -30.73 -3.59
CA GLY A 442 -0.36 -29.50 -4.07
C GLY A 442 -1.35 -28.34 -4.29
N ASN A 443 -1.09 -27.49 -5.28
CA ASN A 443 -1.87 -26.27 -5.52
C ASN A 443 -3.34 -26.53 -5.88
N ALA A 444 -3.65 -27.69 -6.49
CA ALA A 444 -5.00 -28.04 -6.92
C ALA A 444 -6.00 -28.23 -5.77
N GLN A 445 -5.51 -28.32 -4.53
CA GLN A 445 -6.32 -28.41 -3.31
C GLN A 445 -7.12 -27.13 -3.02
N PHE A 446 -6.65 -25.99 -3.52
CA PHE A 446 -7.19 -24.69 -3.19
C PHE A 446 -7.91 -24.08 -4.40
N GLU A 447 -8.99 -23.36 -4.12
CA GLU A 447 -9.72 -22.55 -5.09
C GLU A 447 -10.16 -21.25 -4.43
N GLY A 448 -10.31 -20.17 -5.21
CA GLY A 448 -10.79 -18.90 -4.69
C GLY A 448 -10.25 -17.71 -5.47
N TYR A 449 -10.67 -16.51 -5.06
CA TYR A 449 -10.26 -15.27 -5.72
C TYR A 449 -8.75 -15.04 -5.66
N ALA A 450 -8.12 -15.26 -4.50
CA ALA A 450 -6.66 -15.09 -4.35
C ALA A 450 -5.87 -16.12 -5.16
N ILE A 451 -6.43 -17.33 -5.31
CA ILE A 451 -5.84 -18.43 -6.09
C ILE A 451 -5.86 -18.10 -7.59
N ASP A 452 -6.99 -17.61 -8.09
CA ASP A 452 -7.11 -17.17 -9.49
C ASP A 452 -6.25 -15.91 -9.75
N LEU A 453 -6.17 -14.99 -8.78
CA LEU A 453 -5.38 -13.76 -8.90
C LEU A 453 -3.89 -14.06 -9.09
N ILE A 454 -3.30 -14.89 -8.21
CA ILE A 454 -1.87 -15.24 -8.37
C ILE A 454 -1.62 -16.04 -9.65
N HIS A 455 -2.58 -16.85 -10.09
CA HIS A 455 -2.49 -17.56 -11.37
C HIS A 455 -2.39 -16.59 -12.56
N GLU A 456 -3.23 -15.55 -12.59
CA GLU A 456 -3.17 -14.53 -13.64
C GLU A 456 -1.87 -13.70 -13.58
N ILE A 457 -1.37 -13.39 -12.37
CA ILE A 457 -0.08 -12.71 -12.19
C ILE A 457 1.08 -13.61 -12.68
N SER A 458 1.05 -14.89 -12.34
CA SER A 458 2.00 -15.91 -12.81
C SER A 458 1.97 -16.06 -14.32
N LYS A 459 0.80 -15.98 -14.96
CA LYS A 459 0.69 -16.02 -16.43
C LYS A 459 1.34 -14.80 -17.10
N ILE A 460 1.33 -13.63 -16.47
CA ILE A 460 1.95 -12.41 -17.00
C ILE A 460 3.47 -12.44 -16.84
N LEU A 461 3.95 -12.85 -15.66
CA LEU A 461 5.37 -12.76 -15.29
C LEU A 461 6.15 -14.08 -15.52
N GLY A 462 5.45 -15.20 -15.71
CA GLY A 462 5.99 -16.51 -16.08
C GLY A 462 6.60 -17.34 -14.94
N PHE A 463 6.37 -17.00 -13.67
CA PHE A 463 6.93 -17.74 -12.53
C PHE A 463 6.05 -18.90 -12.06
N ASN A 464 6.67 -19.91 -11.45
CA ASN A 464 5.96 -21.00 -10.78
C ASN A 464 5.68 -20.63 -9.32
N TYR A 465 4.68 -21.25 -8.70
CA TYR A 465 4.35 -20.98 -7.30
C TYR A 465 3.85 -22.23 -6.57
N THR A 466 4.02 -22.25 -5.24
CA THR A 466 3.48 -23.29 -4.37
C THR A 466 2.78 -22.68 -3.18
N PHE A 467 1.55 -23.10 -2.89
CA PHE A 467 0.81 -22.61 -1.73
C PHE A 467 1.21 -23.31 -0.44
N LYS A 468 1.33 -22.51 0.62
CA LYS A 468 1.49 -22.98 2.00
C LYS A 468 0.47 -22.26 2.88
N LEU A 469 -0.21 -23.01 3.74
CA LEU A 469 -1.09 -22.41 4.73
C LEU A 469 -0.27 -21.93 5.92
N ALA A 470 -0.57 -20.73 6.41
CA ALA A 470 0.02 -20.23 7.65
C ALA A 470 -0.30 -21.21 8.81
N PRO A 471 0.70 -21.68 9.57
CA PRO A 471 0.54 -22.77 10.54
C PRO A 471 -0.37 -22.41 11.71
N ASP A 472 -0.42 -21.13 12.08
CA ASP A 472 -1.25 -20.59 13.15
C ASP A 472 -2.64 -20.09 12.68
N GLY A 473 -2.87 -20.05 11.36
CA GLY A 473 -4.11 -19.57 10.75
C GLY A 473 -4.42 -18.09 11.01
N ARG A 474 -3.41 -17.27 11.30
CA ARG A 474 -3.58 -15.83 11.58
C ARG A 474 -3.02 -14.95 10.48
N TYR A 475 -3.59 -13.76 10.32
CA TYR A 475 -3.11 -12.77 9.36
C TYR A 475 -1.73 -12.20 9.74
N GLY A 476 -1.53 -11.92 11.03
CA GLY A 476 -0.34 -11.30 11.56
C GLY A 476 -0.65 -9.99 12.28
N SER A 477 -0.42 -10.01 13.58
CA SER A 477 -0.65 -8.93 14.54
C SER A 477 0.59 -8.75 15.41
N TYR A 478 0.90 -7.50 15.74
CA TYR A 478 2.06 -7.20 16.57
C TYR A 478 1.71 -7.37 18.05
N ASN A 479 2.44 -8.26 18.73
CA ASN A 479 2.30 -8.41 20.18
C ASN A 479 3.25 -7.44 20.90
N ARG A 480 2.68 -6.45 21.60
CA ARG A 480 3.46 -5.42 22.33
C ARG A 480 4.25 -5.98 23.52
N GLU A 481 3.86 -7.12 24.08
CA GLU A 481 4.56 -7.74 25.22
C GLU A 481 5.80 -8.51 24.77
N THR A 482 5.66 -9.35 23.74
CA THR A 482 6.77 -10.16 23.23
C THR A 482 7.63 -9.41 22.20
N LYS A 483 7.14 -8.28 21.67
CA LYS A 483 7.74 -7.52 20.56
C LYS A 483 7.95 -8.36 19.30
N GLU A 484 7.11 -9.37 19.09
CA GLU A 484 7.14 -10.25 17.92
C GLU A 484 5.85 -10.16 17.12
N TRP A 485 5.98 -10.39 15.81
CA TRP A 485 4.85 -10.58 14.89
C TRP A 485 4.44 -12.06 14.84
N ASP A 486 3.14 -12.32 14.65
CA ASP A 486 2.60 -13.66 14.35
C ASP A 486 2.08 -13.77 12.90
N GLY A 487 1.46 -14.89 12.55
CA GLY A 487 0.76 -15.09 11.28
C GLY A 487 1.63 -15.07 10.03
N MET A 488 0.99 -14.72 8.91
CA MET A 488 1.66 -14.57 7.61
C MET A 488 2.76 -13.50 7.63
N ILE A 489 2.60 -12.41 8.40
CA ILE A 489 3.61 -11.36 8.52
C ILE A 489 4.92 -11.92 9.09
N ARG A 490 4.84 -12.79 10.11
CA ARG A 490 6.01 -13.49 10.65
C ARG A 490 6.69 -14.36 9.61
N GLU A 491 5.93 -15.10 8.79
CA GLU A 491 6.51 -15.95 7.74
C GLU A 491 7.28 -15.15 6.69
N LEU A 492 6.83 -13.93 6.35
CA LEU A 492 7.53 -13.03 5.44
C LEU A 492 8.81 -12.46 6.07
N LEU A 493 8.76 -12.06 7.35
CA LEU A 493 9.92 -11.55 8.08
C LEU A 493 11.02 -12.61 8.27
N GLU A 494 10.61 -13.85 8.55
CA GLU A 494 11.54 -14.99 8.69
C GLU A 494 11.95 -15.59 7.33
N GLN A 495 11.52 -15.01 6.20
CA GLN A 495 11.78 -15.49 4.83
C GLN A 495 11.41 -16.96 4.62
N ARG A 496 10.35 -17.43 5.32
CA ARG A 496 9.78 -18.78 5.12
C ARG A 496 8.79 -18.84 3.96
N ALA A 497 8.29 -17.67 3.54
CA ALA A 497 7.45 -17.47 2.38
C ALA A 497 7.96 -16.24 1.60
N ASP A 498 7.88 -16.28 0.28
CA ASP A 498 8.34 -15.20 -0.60
C ASP A 498 7.23 -14.16 -0.84
N LEU A 499 5.98 -14.57 -0.67
CA LEU A 499 4.78 -13.78 -0.97
C LEU A 499 3.64 -14.20 -0.03
N ALA A 500 2.84 -13.24 0.44
CA ALA A 500 1.58 -13.52 1.10
C ALA A 500 0.42 -12.96 0.27
N ILE A 501 -0.50 -13.84 -0.14
CA ILE A 501 -1.72 -13.46 -0.85
C ILE A 501 -2.95 -13.95 -0.09
N ALA A 502 -3.74 -13.00 0.39
CA ALA A 502 -4.97 -13.22 1.13
C ALA A 502 -5.81 -11.93 1.10
N ASP A 503 -6.92 -11.93 1.82
CA ASP A 503 -7.65 -10.76 2.31
C ASP A 503 -6.85 -9.98 3.38
N LEU A 504 -5.58 -9.66 3.08
CA LEU A 504 -4.68 -8.99 3.99
C LEU A 504 -4.82 -7.47 3.86
N THR A 505 -5.45 -6.85 4.86
CA THR A 505 -5.58 -5.38 4.95
C THR A 505 -4.21 -4.71 5.07
N ILE A 506 -3.95 -3.71 4.21
CA ILE A 506 -2.79 -2.82 4.34
C ILE A 506 -3.03 -1.90 5.55
N THR A 507 -2.13 -1.96 6.53
CA THR A 507 -2.18 -1.13 7.76
C THR A 507 -0.82 -0.52 8.02
N TYR A 508 -0.78 0.66 8.64
CA TYR A 508 0.46 1.37 8.97
C TYR A 508 1.50 0.48 9.67
N ASP A 509 1.10 -0.25 10.72
CA ASP A 509 2.02 -1.13 11.47
C ASP A 509 2.63 -2.25 10.61
N ARG A 510 1.90 -2.73 9.60
CA ARG A 510 2.38 -3.81 8.70
C ARG A 510 3.28 -3.25 7.62
N GLU A 511 2.93 -2.10 7.04
CA GLU A 511 3.71 -1.42 5.99
C GLU A 511 5.10 -0.99 6.49
N GLN A 512 5.28 -0.81 7.80
CA GLN A 512 6.60 -0.55 8.39
C GLN A 512 7.56 -1.74 8.34
N VAL A 513 7.04 -2.97 8.28
CA VAL A 513 7.85 -4.19 8.44
C VAL A 513 7.84 -5.08 7.20
N VAL A 514 6.82 -4.97 6.34
CA VAL A 514 6.71 -5.69 5.08
C VAL A 514 6.30 -4.75 3.96
N ASP A 515 6.70 -5.09 2.75
CA ASP A 515 6.36 -4.31 1.57
C ASP A 515 5.03 -4.78 0.97
N PHE A 516 4.19 -3.83 0.58
CA PHE A 516 2.94 -4.11 -0.14
C PHE A 516 3.01 -3.69 -1.61
N THR A 517 2.24 -4.39 -2.45
CA THR A 517 1.87 -3.91 -3.77
C THR A 517 0.84 -2.79 -3.69
N MET A 518 0.55 -2.15 -4.82
CA MET A 518 -0.70 -1.39 -4.96
C MET A 518 -1.91 -2.30 -4.61
N PRO A 519 -2.95 -1.75 -3.95
CA PRO A 519 -4.09 -2.55 -3.53
C PRO A 519 -4.85 -3.09 -4.74
N PHE A 520 -5.10 -4.40 -4.76
CA PHE A 520 -5.86 -5.04 -5.84
C PHE A 520 -7.37 -4.95 -5.63
N MET A 521 -7.82 -4.58 -4.42
CA MET A 521 -9.23 -4.43 -4.08
C MET A 521 -9.40 -3.36 -2.99
N ASN A 522 -10.23 -2.36 -3.27
CA ASN A 522 -10.60 -1.31 -2.31
C ASN A 522 -11.85 -1.71 -1.53
N LEU A 523 -11.86 -1.40 -0.23
CA LEU A 523 -12.91 -1.78 0.72
C LEU A 523 -12.91 -0.86 1.93
N GLY A 524 -13.87 -1.06 2.83
CA GLY A 524 -13.87 -0.41 4.13
C GLY A 524 -14.67 -1.20 5.14
N ILE A 525 -14.61 -0.81 6.41
CA ILE A 525 -15.44 -1.36 7.47
C ILE A 525 -16.88 -0.94 7.20
N SER A 526 -17.80 -1.89 7.27
CA SER A 526 -19.23 -1.61 7.23
C SER A 526 -19.96 -2.52 8.22
N VAL A 527 -21.28 -2.36 8.30
CA VAL A 527 -22.12 -3.02 9.30
C VAL A 527 -22.93 -4.12 8.64
N LEU A 528 -22.71 -5.36 9.07
CA LEU A 528 -23.61 -6.48 8.77
C LEU A 528 -24.75 -6.48 9.78
N TYR A 529 -25.98 -6.44 9.29
CA TYR A 529 -27.17 -6.49 10.11
C TYR A 529 -28.27 -7.33 9.46
N ARG A 530 -29.30 -7.68 10.24
CA ARG A 530 -30.46 -8.39 9.71
C ARG A 530 -31.33 -7.43 8.91
N LYS A 531 -31.80 -7.87 7.74
CA LYS A 531 -32.74 -7.14 6.90
C LYS A 531 -34.03 -6.82 7.69
N PRO A 532 -34.47 -5.55 7.74
CA PRO A 532 -35.68 -5.18 8.45
C PRO A 532 -36.89 -5.87 7.82
N ILE A 533 -37.75 -6.46 8.67
CA ILE A 533 -38.99 -7.12 8.25
C ILE A 533 -40.06 -6.04 8.14
N LYS A 534 -40.87 -6.09 7.07
CA LYS A 534 -42.03 -5.21 6.90
C LYS A 534 -42.95 -5.29 8.12
N GLN A 535 -43.18 -4.16 8.80
CA GLN A 535 -44.12 -4.15 9.92
C GLN A 535 -45.56 -4.24 9.40
N PRO A 536 -46.43 -5.03 10.03
CA PRO A 536 -47.84 -5.04 9.66
C PRO A 536 -48.45 -3.66 9.93
N PRO A 537 -49.32 -3.15 9.05
CA PRO A 537 -49.95 -1.86 9.25
C PRO A 537 -50.85 -1.89 10.50
N ASN A 538 -50.88 -0.76 11.22
CA ASN A 538 -51.75 -0.59 12.37
C ASN A 538 -53.23 -0.64 11.95
N LEU A 539 -54.10 -1.17 12.82
CA LEU A 539 -55.55 -1.25 12.60
C LEU A 539 -56.20 0.10 12.25
N PHE A 540 -55.66 1.21 12.75
CA PHE A 540 -56.14 2.57 12.48
C PHE A 540 -55.38 3.29 11.35
N SER A 541 -54.73 2.55 10.46
CA SER A 541 -53.98 3.12 9.31
C SER A 541 -54.84 4.00 8.40
N PHE A 542 -56.16 3.79 8.33
CA PHE A 542 -57.05 4.65 7.55
C PHE A 542 -57.16 6.09 8.09
N LEU A 543 -56.76 6.37 9.35
CA LEU A 543 -56.74 7.73 9.91
C LEU A 543 -55.43 8.48 9.63
N SER A 544 -54.34 7.79 9.27
CA SER A 544 -53.02 8.39 9.03
C SER A 544 -52.86 9.28 7.79
N PRO A 545 -53.72 9.25 6.74
CA PRO A 545 -53.60 10.15 5.59
C PRO A 545 -53.76 11.64 5.94
N LEU A 546 -54.36 11.96 7.08
CA LEU A 546 -54.47 13.31 7.63
C LEU A 546 -53.86 13.32 9.04
N SER A 547 -53.21 14.42 9.42
CA SER A 547 -52.72 14.58 10.79
C SER A 547 -53.87 14.73 11.78
N LEU A 548 -53.62 14.39 13.04
CA LEU A 548 -54.60 14.52 14.12
C LEU A 548 -55.12 15.96 14.26
N ASP A 549 -54.24 16.96 14.02
CA ASP A 549 -54.63 18.37 14.06
C ASP A 549 -55.70 18.71 13.02
N VAL A 550 -55.58 18.18 11.79
CA VAL A 550 -56.57 18.40 10.72
C VAL A 550 -57.92 17.77 11.10
N TRP A 551 -57.92 16.60 11.74
CA TRP A 551 -59.14 15.98 12.25
C TRP A 551 -59.83 16.84 13.32
N ILE A 552 -59.07 17.42 14.25
CA ILE A 552 -59.60 18.33 15.28
C ILE A 552 -60.18 19.59 14.63
N TYR A 553 -59.48 20.21 13.68
CA TYR A 553 -59.98 21.39 12.98
C TYR A 553 -61.25 21.09 12.18
N MET A 554 -61.33 19.91 11.56
CA MET A 554 -62.53 19.48 10.83
C MET A 554 -63.73 19.28 11.77
N ALA A 555 -63.54 18.66 12.93
CA ALA A 555 -64.60 18.51 13.93
C ALA A 555 -65.07 19.88 14.48
N THR A 556 -64.13 20.81 14.68
CA THR A 556 -64.43 22.17 15.13
C THR A 556 -65.21 22.95 14.07
N ALA A 557 -64.79 22.86 12.80
CA ALA A 557 -65.47 23.49 11.67
C ALA A 557 -66.89 22.92 11.48
N TYR A 558 -67.06 21.60 11.61
CA TYR A 558 -68.36 20.93 11.57
C TYR A 558 -69.35 21.50 12.61
N LEU A 559 -68.93 21.60 13.88
CA LEU A 559 -69.76 22.18 14.92
C LEU A 559 -70.06 23.66 14.67
N GLY A 560 -69.05 24.44 14.27
CA GLY A 560 -69.18 25.87 13.97
C GLY A 560 -70.19 26.15 12.85
N VAL A 561 -70.11 25.41 11.74
CA VAL A 561 -71.04 25.56 10.61
C VAL A 561 -72.45 25.11 10.98
N SER A 562 -72.60 24.05 11.79
CA SER A 562 -73.91 23.57 12.25
C SER A 562 -74.63 24.60 13.12
N VAL A 563 -73.90 25.22 14.04
CA VAL A 563 -74.42 26.30 14.90
C VAL A 563 -74.73 27.55 14.06
N LEU A 564 -73.85 27.91 13.12
CA LEU A 564 -74.08 29.05 12.22
C LEU A 564 -75.34 28.87 11.37
N LEU A 565 -75.55 27.67 10.79
CA LEU A 565 -76.76 27.34 10.04
C LEU A 565 -78.01 27.42 10.92
N PHE A 566 -77.95 26.89 12.15
CA PHE A 566 -79.05 27.00 13.11
C PHE A 566 -79.42 28.46 13.43
N ILE A 567 -78.41 29.31 13.70
CA ILE A 567 -78.61 30.73 13.99
C ILE A 567 -79.21 31.45 12.78
N LEU A 568 -78.63 31.29 11.60
CA LEU A 568 -79.08 31.97 10.37
C LEU A 568 -80.46 31.50 9.92
N ALA A 569 -80.78 30.22 10.10
CA ALA A 569 -82.10 29.69 9.80
C ALA A 569 -83.15 30.27 10.74
N ARG A 570 -82.80 30.57 12.01
CA ARG A 570 -83.74 31.18 12.96
C ARG A 570 -83.97 32.67 12.69
N PHE A 571 -82.94 33.39 12.27
CA PHE A 571 -83.01 34.83 11.96
C PHE A 571 -83.65 35.12 10.59
N SER A 572 -83.52 34.22 9.63
CA SER A 572 -84.03 34.46 8.27
C SER A 572 -85.53 34.14 8.21
N PRO A 573 -86.43 35.12 7.99
CA PRO A 573 -87.87 34.87 7.95
C PRO A 573 -88.29 33.94 6.80
N TYR A 574 -87.49 33.87 5.73
CA TYR A 574 -87.73 33.03 4.55
C TYR A 574 -87.51 31.51 4.78
N GLU A 575 -86.96 31.10 5.92
CA GLU A 575 -86.78 29.67 6.28
C GLU A 575 -87.96 29.09 7.08
N TRP A 576 -88.92 29.93 7.45
CA TRP A 576 -90.09 29.51 8.20
C TRP A 576 -91.20 29.10 7.24
N ASP A 577 -91.71 27.87 7.38
CA ASP A 577 -92.69 27.28 6.47
C ASP A 577 -94.06 27.08 7.12
N SER A 578 -95.12 27.13 6.30
CA SER A 578 -96.48 26.82 6.73
C SER A 578 -96.79 25.35 6.47
N PRO A 579 -97.23 24.56 7.46
CA PRO A 579 -97.51 23.13 7.26
C PRO A 579 -98.67 22.80 6.31
N ARG A 580 -99.47 23.80 5.85
CA ARG A 580 -100.62 23.59 4.96
C ARG A 580 -100.74 24.70 3.91
N ASN A 581 -100.54 24.35 2.64
CA ASN A 581 -100.50 25.28 1.49
C ASN A 581 -101.87 25.88 1.08
N CYS A 582 -102.90 25.89 1.94
CA CYS A 582 -104.27 26.28 1.54
C CYS A 582 -105.00 27.22 2.52
N LEU A 583 -104.28 27.97 3.36
CA LEU A 583 -104.85 29.08 4.14
C LEU A 583 -103.92 30.29 4.05
N ASP A 584 -104.46 31.46 3.70
CA ASP A 584 -103.70 32.69 3.45
C ASP A 584 -103.07 33.32 4.72
N GLU A 585 -103.38 32.82 5.92
CA GLU A 585 -102.66 33.14 7.17
C GLU A 585 -102.62 31.93 8.14
N PRO A 586 -101.48 31.22 8.29
CA PRO A 586 -101.34 30.14 9.26
C PRO A 586 -101.02 30.66 10.67
N PRO A 587 -101.63 30.11 11.75
CA PRO A 587 -101.40 30.56 13.12
C PRO A 587 -100.05 30.12 13.72
N VAL A 588 -99.28 29.25 13.05
CA VAL A 588 -97.95 28.80 13.51
C VAL A 588 -97.04 28.56 12.29
N LEU A 589 -95.89 29.24 12.24
CA LEU A 589 -94.82 28.92 11.29
C LEU A 589 -93.84 27.93 11.93
N GLU A 590 -93.42 26.89 11.21
CA GLU A 590 -92.44 25.91 11.67
C GLU A 590 -91.12 26.07 10.93
N ASN A 591 -90.00 25.95 11.66
CA ASN A 591 -88.67 25.96 11.09
C ASN A 591 -88.08 24.54 11.18
N GLN A 592 -87.69 23.97 10.04
CA GLN A 592 -87.18 22.60 9.95
C GLN A 592 -85.73 22.47 10.46
N PHE A 593 -84.98 23.58 10.54
CA PHE A 593 -83.60 23.62 11.05
C PHE A 593 -83.58 23.76 12.58
N THR A 594 -83.83 22.67 13.29
CA THR A 594 -83.47 22.54 14.71
C THR A 594 -81.97 22.29 14.87
N LEU A 595 -81.37 22.52 16.03
CA LEU A 595 -79.93 22.29 16.24
C LEU A 595 -79.49 20.87 15.86
N LEU A 596 -80.31 19.86 16.20
CA LEU A 596 -80.07 18.46 15.82
C LEU A 596 -80.21 18.22 14.32
N ASN A 597 -81.21 18.82 13.68
CA ASN A 597 -81.39 18.72 12.23
C ASN A 597 -80.28 19.47 11.46
N SER A 598 -79.75 20.58 12.01
CA SER A 598 -78.60 21.29 11.44
C SER A 598 -77.31 20.47 11.55
N LEU A 599 -77.09 19.78 12.68
CA LEU A 599 -75.99 18.83 12.85
C LEU A 599 -76.11 17.62 11.91
N TRP A 600 -77.34 17.16 11.64
CA TRP A 600 -77.63 16.09 10.70
C TRP A 600 -77.41 16.52 9.24
N PHE A 601 -77.79 17.76 8.89
CA PHE A 601 -77.54 18.36 7.58
C PHE A 601 -76.04 18.48 7.27
N THR A 602 -75.25 18.96 8.22
CA THR A 602 -73.80 19.16 8.05
C THR A 602 -73.02 17.84 8.01
N ILE A 603 -73.47 16.80 8.73
CA ILE A 603 -72.83 15.48 8.67
C ILE A 603 -73.23 14.73 7.39
N GLY A 604 -74.49 14.83 6.95
CA GLY A 604 -74.96 14.23 5.69
C GLY A 604 -74.28 14.80 4.46
N SER A 605 -73.91 16.08 4.49
CA SER A 605 -73.08 16.72 3.45
C SER A 605 -71.61 16.30 3.52
N LEU A 606 -71.02 16.15 4.71
CA LEU A 606 -69.66 15.61 4.87
C LEU A 606 -69.55 14.16 4.37
N MET A 607 -70.59 13.34 4.53
CA MET A 607 -70.62 11.96 4.06
C MET A 607 -71.06 11.81 2.58
N GLN A 608 -71.29 12.91 1.86
CA GLN A 608 -71.77 12.92 0.46
C GLN A 608 -73.12 12.20 0.23
N GLN A 609 -73.94 12.01 1.27
CA GLN A 609 -75.24 11.34 1.15
C GLN A 609 -76.41 12.32 0.93
N GLY A 610 -76.19 13.60 1.22
CA GLY A 610 -77.24 14.62 1.18
C GLY A 610 -78.15 14.57 2.40
N SER A 611 -79.18 15.41 2.42
CA SER A 611 -80.18 15.46 3.49
C SER A 611 -81.55 15.77 2.90
N ASP A 612 -82.61 15.26 3.53
CA ASP A 612 -83.99 15.52 3.10
C ASP A 612 -84.41 16.99 3.29
N ILE A 613 -83.71 17.71 4.16
CA ILE A 613 -83.96 19.13 4.47
C ILE A 613 -83.05 19.99 3.59
N ALA A 614 -83.62 20.97 2.88
CA ALA A 614 -82.88 21.88 2.01
C ALA A 614 -83.07 23.34 2.44
N PRO A 615 -82.00 24.16 2.50
CA PRO A 615 -82.10 25.57 2.86
C PRO A 615 -82.85 26.36 1.77
N LYS A 616 -83.80 27.20 2.18
CA LYS A 616 -84.62 28.03 1.28
C LYS A 616 -84.07 29.45 1.14
N ALA A 617 -83.58 30.05 2.23
CA ALA A 617 -83.06 31.42 2.23
C ALA A 617 -81.71 31.52 1.52
N VAL A 618 -81.42 32.70 0.98
CA VAL A 618 -80.15 32.96 0.27
C VAL A 618 -78.96 32.90 1.24
N SER A 619 -79.13 33.37 2.47
CA SER A 619 -78.10 33.38 3.53
C SER A 619 -77.64 31.96 3.92
N THR A 620 -78.58 31.08 4.19
CA THR A 620 -78.35 29.67 4.55
C THR A 620 -77.83 28.86 3.36
N ARG A 621 -78.32 29.12 2.14
CA ARG A 621 -77.77 28.52 0.89
C ARG A 621 -76.31 28.90 0.66
N MET A 622 -75.92 30.13 0.97
CA MET A 622 -74.52 30.54 0.82
C MET A 622 -73.60 29.82 1.80
N VAL A 623 -74.01 29.67 3.07
CA VAL A 623 -73.26 28.90 4.07
C VAL A 623 -73.20 27.42 3.70
N ALA A 624 -74.31 26.82 3.28
CA ALA A 624 -74.34 25.44 2.81
C ALA A 624 -73.47 25.21 1.57
N GLY A 625 -73.50 26.15 0.61
CA GLY A 625 -72.67 26.08 -0.60
C GLY A 625 -71.16 26.15 -0.29
N MET A 626 -70.75 27.03 0.62
CA MET A 626 -69.34 27.11 1.05
C MET A 626 -68.90 25.87 1.84
N TRP A 627 -69.80 25.31 2.66
CA TRP A 627 -69.56 24.04 3.35
C TRP A 627 -69.41 22.87 2.36
N TRP A 628 -70.26 22.79 1.33
CA TRP A 628 -70.13 21.78 0.27
C TRP A 628 -68.81 21.90 -0.49
N PHE A 629 -68.36 23.11 -0.81
CA PHE A 629 -67.06 23.30 -1.45
C PHE A 629 -65.90 22.85 -0.55
N PHE A 630 -65.93 23.22 0.73
CA PHE A 630 -64.94 22.80 1.72
C PHE A 630 -64.88 21.27 1.87
N THR A 631 -66.03 20.62 2.05
CA THR A 631 -66.11 19.16 2.21
C THR A 631 -65.64 18.41 0.95
N LEU A 632 -65.95 18.91 -0.25
CA LEU A 632 -65.47 18.33 -1.51
C LEU A 632 -63.94 18.32 -1.58
N ILE A 633 -63.28 19.43 -1.25
CA ILE A 633 -61.81 19.53 -1.25
C ILE A 633 -61.21 18.56 -0.22
N MET A 634 -61.76 18.53 0.99
CA MET A 634 -61.23 17.70 2.07
C MET A 634 -61.32 16.19 1.75
N ILE A 635 -62.46 15.73 1.23
CA ILE A 635 -62.64 14.32 0.87
C ILE A 635 -61.75 13.95 -0.32
N SER A 636 -61.65 14.82 -1.32
CA SER A 636 -60.76 14.59 -2.47
C SER A 636 -59.30 14.47 -2.03
N SER A 637 -58.84 15.34 -1.12
CA SER A 637 -57.49 15.28 -0.56
C SER A 637 -57.26 14.00 0.28
N TYR A 638 -58.24 13.60 1.09
CA TYR A 638 -58.19 12.36 1.86
C TYR A 638 -58.05 11.14 0.93
N THR A 639 -58.87 11.04 -0.12
CA THR A 639 -58.82 9.91 -1.06
C THR A 639 -57.49 9.84 -1.82
N ALA A 640 -56.92 11.00 -2.20
CA ALA A 640 -55.62 11.06 -2.85
C ALA A 640 -54.48 10.61 -1.93
N ASN A 641 -54.45 11.11 -0.69
CA ASN A 641 -53.41 10.74 0.28
C ASN A 641 -53.52 9.29 0.74
N LEU A 642 -54.74 8.77 0.89
CA LEU A 642 -54.98 7.37 1.24
C LEU A 642 -54.44 6.44 0.13
N ALA A 643 -54.70 6.75 -1.14
CA ALA A 643 -54.17 5.99 -2.27
C ALA A 643 -52.63 6.01 -2.32
N ALA A 644 -52.01 7.17 -2.07
CA ALA A 644 -50.56 7.29 -2.00
C ALA A 644 -49.95 6.54 -0.80
N PHE A 645 -50.64 6.54 0.35
CA PHE A 645 -50.16 5.85 1.55
C PHE A 645 -50.20 4.32 1.39
N LEU A 646 -51.26 3.80 0.77
CA LEU A 646 -51.43 2.36 0.54
C LEU A 646 -50.46 1.80 -0.52
N THR A 647 -49.92 2.64 -1.40
CA THR A 647 -48.97 2.22 -2.45
C THR A 647 -47.52 2.22 -1.97
N VAL A 648 -47.20 2.92 -0.87
CA VAL A 648 -45.83 3.06 -0.35
C VAL A 648 -45.70 2.36 1.01
N GLU A 649 -45.42 1.06 0.98
CA GLU A 649 -44.96 0.32 2.17
C GLU A 649 -43.49 0.69 2.45
N ARG A 650 -43.24 1.65 3.36
CA ARG A 650 -41.87 1.97 3.78
C ARG A 650 -41.32 0.89 4.70
N MET A 651 -40.16 0.35 4.36
CA MET A 651 -39.34 -0.42 5.30
C MET A 651 -38.65 0.56 6.24
N ASP A 652 -38.99 0.53 7.53
CA ASP A 652 -38.33 1.37 8.54
C ASP A 652 -37.05 0.67 9.03
N SER A 653 -35.88 1.30 8.83
CA SER A 653 -34.60 0.77 9.27
C SER A 653 -34.23 1.38 10.63
N PRO A 654 -34.01 0.57 11.68
CA PRO A 654 -33.68 1.09 13.01
C PRO A 654 -32.27 1.71 13.09
N ILE A 655 -31.42 1.45 12.09
CA ILE A 655 -30.05 1.97 12.00
C ILE A 655 -29.73 2.35 10.55
N GLU A 656 -29.14 3.52 10.33
CA GLU A 656 -28.63 3.95 9.02
C GLU A 656 -27.12 4.15 9.05
N SER A 657 -26.56 4.53 10.20
CA SER A 657 -25.14 4.83 10.39
C SER A 657 -24.53 4.14 11.60
N ALA A 658 -23.20 4.08 11.65
CA ALA A 658 -22.48 3.64 12.84
C ALA A 658 -22.63 4.59 14.04
N GLU A 659 -22.95 5.87 13.79
CA GLU A 659 -23.22 6.82 14.88
C GLU A 659 -24.49 6.46 15.64
N ASP A 660 -25.51 5.97 14.93
CA ASP A 660 -26.76 5.53 15.55
C ASP A 660 -26.50 4.38 16.51
N LEU A 661 -25.64 3.43 16.10
CA LEU A 661 -25.17 2.35 16.96
C LEU A 661 -24.45 2.86 18.21
N ALA A 662 -23.65 3.92 18.10
CA ALA A 662 -22.92 4.51 19.22
C ALA A 662 -23.82 5.29 20.21
N LYS A 663 -24.93 5.87 19.72
CA LYS A 663 -25.89 6.62 20.54
C LYS A 663 -26.80 5.72 21.37
N GLN A 664 -27.08 4.51 20.88
CA GLN A 664 -27.98 3.55 21.51
C GLN A 664 -27.24 2.38 22.18
N THR A 665 -27.94 1.62 23.03
CA THR A 665 -27.38 0.45 23.76
C THR A 665 -28.18 -0.84 23.59
N LYS A 666 -29.32 -0.79 22.88
CA LYS A 666 -30.24 -1.92 22.67
C LYS A 666 -29.66 -2.97 21.72
N ILE A 667 -29.05 -2.52 20.63
CA ILE A 667 -28.36 -3.32 19.62
C ILE A 667 -26.89 -3.38 20.03
N LYS A 668 -26.42 -4.57 20.39
CA LYS A 668 -25.00 -4.80 20.66
C LYS A 668 -24.24 -4.87 19.35
N TYR A 669 -22.97 -4.47 19.36
CA TYR A 669 -22.11 -4.58 18.18
C TYR A 669 -20.71 -5.05 18.57
N GLY A 670 -20.04 -5.73 17.64
CA GLY A 670 -18.71 -6.28 17.84
C GLY A 670 -18.00 -6.56 16.52
N ALA A 671 -16.72 -6.92 16.61
CA ALA A 671 -15.85 -7.20 15.48
C ALA A 671 -15.06 -8.51 15.70
N LEU A 672 -14.24 -8.90 14.72
CA LEU A 672 -13.32 -10.03 14.84
C LEU A 672 -12.24 -9.76 15.90
N LYS A 673 -12.05 -10.70 16.84
CA LYS A 673 -11.04 -10.62 17.88
C LYS A 673 -9.63 -10.65 17.28
N GLY A 674 -8.81 -9.64 17.58
CA GLY A 674 -7.45 -9.53 17.03
C GLY A 674 -7.39 -9.16 15.55
N GLY A 675 -8.54 -8.81 14.92
CA GLY A 675 -8.58 -8.34 13.55
C GLY A 675 -8.18 -6.87 13.39
N SER A 676 -7.89 -6.46 12.15
CA SER A 676 -7.58 -5.07 11.78
C SER A 676 -8.72 -4.10 12.11
N THR A 677 -9.98 -4.54 11.99
CA THR A 677 -11.17 -3.77 12.38
C THR A 677 -11.21 -3.46 13.87
N ALA A 678 -10.88 -4.43 14.73
CA ALA A 678 -10.84 -4.21 16.18
C ALA A 678 -9.70 -3.25 16.57
N ALA A 679 -8.51 -3.43 15.98
CA ALA A 679 -7.38 -2.52 16.18
C ALA A 679 -7.70 -1.09 15.71
N PHE A 680 -8.42 -0.95 14.60
CA PHE A 680 -8.86 0.36 14.10
C PHE A 680 -9.70 1.13 15.13
N PHE A 681 -10.70 0.50 15.76
CA PHE A 681 -11.53 1.17 16.77
C PHE A 681 -10.74 1.47 18.05
N ARG A 682 -9.81 0.60 18.44
CA ARG A 682 -8.94 0.81 19.61
C ARG A 682 -8.00 2.00 19.44
N ASP A 683 -7.38 2.10 18.26
CA ASP A 683 -6.33 3.08 17.99
C ASP A 683 -6.90 4.35 17.30
N SER A 684 -8.23 4.48 17.20
CA SER A 684 -8.90 5.62 16.57
C SER A 684 -8.86 6.89 17.42
N ASN A 685 -8.66 8.04 16.76
CA ASN A 685 -8.76 9.37 17.37
C ASN A 685 -10.15 10.02 17.27
N PHE A 686 -11.12 9.36 16.64
CA PHE A 686 -12.47 9.92 16.47
C PHE A 686 -13.34 9.58 17.68
N SER A 687 -13.99 10.59 18.28
CA SER A 687 -14.73 10.47 19.54
C SER A 687 -15.84 9.41 19.51
N THR A 688 -16.58 9.31 18.40
CA THR A 688 -17.62 8.28 18.22
C THR A 688 -17.03 6.87 18.23
N TYR A 689 -15.89 6.67 17.55
CA TYR A 689 -15.23 5.36 17.46
C TYR A 689 -14.56 4.95 18.77
N GLN A 690 -14.00 5.91 19.52
CA GLN A 690 -13.50 5.67 20.88
C GLN A 690 -14.63 5.25 21.84
N ARG A 691 -15.81 5.86 21.72
CA ARG A 691 -17.00 5.46 22.49
C ARG A 691 -17.45 4.06 22.12
N MET A 692 -17.46 3.73 20.82
CA MET A 692 -17.76 2.38 20.33
C MET A 692 -16.76 1.35 20.86
N TRP A 693 -15.45 1.66 20.84
CA TRP A 693 -14.42 0.79 21.42
C TRP A 693 -14.62 0.56 22.91
N SER A 694 -14.85 1.63 23.68
CA SER A 694 -15.11 1.56 25.13
C SER A 694 -16.32 0.69 25.45
N PHE A 695 -17.38 0.76 24.62
CA PHE A 695 -18.53 -0.14 24.72
C PHE A 695 -18.16 -1.59 24.39
N MET A 696 -17.43 -1.84 23.30
CA MET A 696 -17.03 -3.20 22.91
C MET A 696 -16.13 -3.87 23.97
N GLU A 697 -15.26 -3.09 24.61
CA GLU A 697 -14.36 -3.56 25.66
C GLU A 697 -15.09 -3.84 26.99
N SER A 698 -16.04 -2.97 27.36
CA SER A 698 -16.81 -3.11 28.62
C SER A 698 -17.98 -4.10 28.52
N ALA A 699 -18.46 -4.44 27.33
CA ALA A 699 -19.63 -5.28 27.14
C ALA A 699 -19.43 -6.72 27.65
N ARG A 700 -20.37 -7.16 28.52
CA ARG A 700 -20.49 -8.53 29.00
C ARG A 700 -21.87 -9.11 28.60
N PRO A 701 -21.95 -10.32 28.02
CA PRO A 701 -20.88 -11.19 27.53
C PRO A 701 -20.11 -10.57 26.35
N SER A 702 -18.92 -11.09 26.05
CA SER A 702 -18.03 -10.54 25.02
C SER A 702 -18.75 -10.38 23.67
N VAL A 703 -18.59 -9.21 23.05
CA VAL A 703 -19.15 -8.90 21.73
C VAL A 703 -18.21 -9.32 20.59
N PHE A 704 -16.93 -9.57 20.87
CA PHE A 704 -15.99 -10.00 19.83
C PHE A 704 -16.25 -11.45 19.39
N ALA A 705 -16.15 -11.71 18.08
CA ALA A 705 -16.22 -13.04 17.50
C ALA A 705 -14.81 -13.61 17.27
N THR A 706 -14.66 -14.93 17.31
CA THR A 706 -13.37 -15.60 17.00
C THR A 706 -13.15 -15.81 15.50
N SER A 707 -14.24 -15.91 14.73
CA SER A 707 -14.24 -16.05 13.27
C SER A 707 -15.36 -15.23 12.65
N ASN A 708 -15.19 -14.81 11.39
CA ASN A 708 -16.22 -14.10 10.65
C ASN A 708 -17.51 -14.92 10.51
N LYS A 709 -17.42 -16.25 10.39
CA LYS A 709 -18.59 -17.14 10.34
C LYS A 709 -19.38 -17.13 11.65
N GLU A 710 -18.70 -17.12 12.80
CA GLU A 710 -19.34 -17.00 14.11
C GLU A 710 -20.06 -15.65 14.25
N GLY A 711 -19.44 -14.57 13.75
CA GLY A 711 -20.03 -13.23 13.70
C GLY A 711 -21.33 -13.19 12.89
N GLU A 712 -21.33 -13.78 11.69
CA GLU A 712 -22.52 -13.91 10.84
C GLU A 712 -23.64 -14.68 11.56
N GLU A 713 -23.35 -15.89 12.05
CA GLU A 713 -24.33 -16.73 12.76
C GLU A 713 -24.90 -16.02 14.00
N ARG A 714 -24.12 -15.16 14.64
CA ARG A 714 -24.56 -14.36 15.79
C ARG A 714 -25.54 -13.26 15.38
N VAL A 715 -25.34 -12.60 14.24
CA VAL A 715 -26.31 -11.61 13.70
C VAL A 715 -27.63 -12.29 13.35
N VAL A 716 -27.58 -13.45 12.69
CA VAL A 716 -28.78 -14.22 12.33
C VAL A 716 -29.56 -14.65 13.57
N ARG A 717 -28.87 -15.26 14.55
CA ARG A 717 -29.48 -15.70 15.83
C ARG A 717 -29.99 -14.55 16.68
N GLY A 718 -29.33 -13.39 16.62
CA GLY A 718 -29.65 -12.21 17.42
C GLY A 718 -30.99 -11.54 17.06
N LYS A 719 -31.63 -11.91 15.94
CA LYS A 719 -32.93 -11.37 15.48
C LYS A 719 -33.03 -9.83 15.59
N GLY A 720 -31.96 -9.12 15.23
CA GLY A 720 -31.88 -7.65 15.29
C GLY A 720 -31.34 -7.06 16.60
N ALA A 721 -30.94 -7.87 17.57
CA ALA A 721 -30.29 -7.38 18.80
C ALA A 721 -28.75 -7.26 18.69
N TYR A 722 -28.17 -7.68 17.57
CA TYR A 722 -26.72 -7.69 17.36
C TYR A 722 -26.36 -7.28 15.92
N ALA A 723 -25.37 -6.41 15.79
CA ALA A 723 -24.76 -6.01 14.52
C ALA A 723 -23.27 -6.40 14.51
N TYR A 724 -22.74 -6.77 13.35
CA TYR A 724 -21.35 -7.20 13.24
C TYR A 724 -20.56 -6.28 12.30
N LEU A 725 -19.44 -5.77 12.80
CA LEU A 725 -18.53 -4.90 12.06
C LEU A 725 -17.51 -5.76 11.35
N MET A 726 -17.55 -5.74 10.01
CA MET A 726 -16.62 -6.47 9.16
C MET A 726 -16.35 -5.68 7.87
N GLU A 727 -15.41 -6.16 7.06
CA GLU A 727 -15.05 -5.53 5.79
C GLU A 727 -16.17 -5.69 4.75
N SER A 728 -16.42 -4.63 3.98
CA SER A 728 -17.54 -4.53 3.03
C SER A 728 -17.55 -5.64 1.99
N THR A 729 -16.39 -6.07 1.51
CA THR A 729 -16.24 -7.17 0.55
C THR A 729 -16.73 -8.49 1.12
N THR A 730 -16.49 -8.75 2.39
CA THR A 730 -16.98 -9.94 3.09
C THR A 730 -18.50 -9.86 3.30
N ILE A 731 -19.04 -8.65 3.59
CA ILE A 731 -20.49 -8.43 3.69
C ILE A 731 -21.18 -8.69 2.35
N GLU A 732 -20.67 -8.11 1.26
CA GLU A 732 -21.19 -8.34 -0.10
C GLU A 732 -21.26 -9.84 -0.41
N TYR A 733 -20.23 -10.60 -0.02
CA TYR A 733 -20.18 -12.04 -0.22
C TYR A 733 -21.27 -12.79 0.57
N VAL A 734 -21.49 -12.40 1.84
CA VAL A 734 -22.49 -13.01 2.73
C VAL A 734 -23.91 -12.67 2.29
N VAL A 735 -24.18 -11.40 1.94
CA VAL A 735 -25.52 -10.93 1.54
C VAL A 735 -26.00 -11.58 0.25
N GLU A 736 -25.10 -11.89 -0.69
CA GLU A 736 -25.44 -12.61 -1.93
C GLU A 736 -25.88 -14.07 -1.68
N ARG A 737 -25.62 -14.62 -0.49
CA ARG A 737 -25.95 -16.00 -0.09
C ARG A 737 -27.05 -16.07 0.96
N ASN A 738 -27.09 -15.10 1.86
CA ASN A 738 -28.00 -15.07 2.99
C ASN A 738 -28.91 -13.83 2.91
N CYS A 739 -30.13 -14.04 2.41
CA CYS A 739 -31.05 -12.96 2.08
C CYS A 739 -31.71 -12.29 3.30
N ASP A 740 -31.53 -12.91 4.49
CA ASP A 740 -31.93 -12.35 5.78
C ASP A 740 -31.00 -11.22 6.24
N LEU A 741 -29.84 -11.05 5.60
CA LEU A 741 -28.82 -10.10 5.98
C LEU A 741 -28.75 -8.95 4.98
N THR A 742 -28.34 -7.78 5.47
CA THR A 742 -28.13 -6.57 4.67
C THR A 742 -26.92 -5.83 5.19
N GLN A 743 -26.25 -5.14 4.28
CA GLN A 743 -25.29 -4.10 4.65
C GLN A 743 -26.05 -2.86 5.11
N VAL A 744 -25.59 -2.24 6.19
CA VAL A 744 -26.13 -0.97 6.69
C VAL A 744 -25.03 0.09 6.69
N GLY A 745 -25.38 1.27 6.18
CA GLY A 745 -24.49 2.42 6.09
C GLY A 745 -23.43 2.29 4.99
N GLY A 746 -22.61 3.33 4.88
CA GLY A 746 -21.46 3.37 3.97
C GLY A 746 -20.25 2.62 4.51
N MET A 747 -19.10 2.84 3.86
CA MET A 747 -17.80 2.44 4.36
C MET A 747 -17.32 3.48 5.39
N LEU A 748 -16.96 3.04 6.59
CA LEU A 748 -16.52 3.90 7.70
C LEU A 748 -15.07 4.40 7.51
N ASP A 749 -14.31 3.72 6.67
CA ASP A 749 -12.94 4.03 6.29
C ASP A 749 -12.67 3.64 4.83
N SER A 750 -11.49 4.00 4.33
CA SER A 750 -11.00 3.60 3.00
C SER A 750 -9.73 2.77 3.19
N LYS A 751 -9.82 1.48 2.86
CA LYS A 751 -8.77 0.48 2.99
C LYS A 751 -8.62 -0.29 1.68
N GLY A 752 -7.54 -1.06 1.58
CA GLY A 752 -7.34 -1.97 0.47
C GLY A 752 -6.66 -3.25 0.90
N TYR A 753 -6.92 -4.32 0.14
CA TYR A 753 -6.11 -5.53 0.20
C TYR A 753 -4.93 -5.40 -0.76
N GLY A 754 -3.75 -5.68 -0.24
CA GLY A 754 -2.49 -5.71 -0.98
C GLY A 754 -1.84 -7.07 -0.87
N ILE A 755 -0.96 -7.37 -1.82
CA ILE A 755 -0.09 -8.54 -1.75
C ILE A 755 1.14 -8.12 -0.95
N ALA A 756 1.45 -8.86 0.13
CA ALA A 756 2.60 -8.56 0.98
C ALA A 756 3.82 -9.39 0.59
N MET A 757 4.99 -8.79 0.70
CA MET A 757 6.30 -9.39 0.42
C MET A 757 7.27 -9.07 1.56
N PRO A 758 8.36 -9.83 1.70
CA PRO A 758 9.45 -9.46 2.59
C PRO A 758 9.94 -8.03 2.28
N PRO A 759 10.44 -7.31 3.29
CA PRO A 759 10.93 -5.94 3.09
C PRO A 759 12.06 -5.90 2.06
N ASN A 760 12.08 -4.86 1.22
CA ASN A 760 13.02 -4.64 0.13
C ASN A 760 13.01 -5.75 -0.95
N SER A 761 11.86 -6.42 -1.14
CA SER A 761 11.74 -7.48 -2.15
C SER A 761 11.94 -6.94 -3.58
N PRO A 762 12.84 -7.53 -4.39
CA PRO A 762 13.09 -7.09 -5.76
C PRO A 762 11.88 -7.32 -6.68
N TYR A 763 10.96 -8.20 -6.30
CA TYR A 763 9.79 -8.58 -7.10
C TYR A 763 8.62 -7.62 -6.95
N ARG A 764 8.65 -6.72 -5.96
CA ARG A 764 7.54 -5.83 -5.61
C ARG A 764 7.06 -5.02 -6.79
N THR A 765 7.98 -4.39 -7.51
CA THR A 765 7.67 -3.52 -8.66
C THR A 765 7.08 -4.32 -9.82
N ALA A 766 7.62 -5.50 -10.12
CA ALA A 766 7.12 -6.36 -11.19
C ALA A 766 5.72 -6.88 -10.90
N ILE A 767 5.48 -7.38 -9.67
CA ILE A 767 4.17 -7.87 -9.25
C ILE A 767 3.15 -6.72 -9.16
N SER A 768 3.54 -5.58 -8.61
CA SER A 768 2.66 -4.40 -8.56
C SER A 768 2.29 -3.91 -9.98
N GLY A 769 3.24 -3.94 -10.93
CA GLY A 769 2.96 -3.64 -12.34
C GLY A 769 1.99 -4.64 -12.97
N ALA A 770 2.10 -5.93 -12.64
CA ALA A 770 1.16 -6.95 -13.09
C ALA A 770 -0.26 -6.74 -12.50
N VAL A 771 -0.37 -6.37 -11.23
CA VAL A 771 -1.66 -6.03 -10.60
C VAL A 771 -2.32 -4.84 -11.29
N LEU A 772 -1.56 -3.78 -11.57
CA LEU A 772 -2.07 -2.61 -12.31
C LEU A 772 -2.56 -3.00 -13.71
N LYS A 773 -1.80 -3.83 -14.43
CA LYS A 773 -2.21 -4.35 -15.74
C LYS A 773 -3.53 -5.14 -15.65
N LEU A 774 -3.71 -5.98 -14.63
CA LEU A 774 -4.97 -6.71 -14.40
C LEU A 774 -6.14 -5.77 -14.08
N GLN A 775 -5.86 -4.64 -13.44
CA GLN A 775 -6.84 -3.59 -13.16
C GLN A 775 -7.25 -2.84 -14.42
N GLU A 776 -6.29 -2.43 -15.26
CA GLU A 776 -6.50 -1.76 -16.55
C GLU A 776 -7.27 -2.64 -17.54
N GLU A 777 -6.96 -3.94 -17.60
CA GLU A 777 -7.69 -4.92 -18.42
C GLU A 777 -9.09 -5.25 -17.87
N GLY A 778 -9.46 -4.76 -16.67
CA GLY A 778 -10.73 -5.08 -16.02
C GLY A 778 -10.84 -6.52 -15.50
N LYS A 779 -9.77 -7.31 -15.53
CA LYS A 779 -9.76 -8.71 -15.07
C LYS A 779 -10.07 -8.85 -13.59
N LEU A 780 -9.61 -7.91 -12.75
CA LEU A 780 -9.92 -7.94 -11.32
C LEU A 780 -11.44 -7.88 -11.05
N HIS A 781 -12.18 -7.10 -11.86
CA HIS A 781 -13.64 -7.01 -11.77
C HIS A 781 -14.33 -8.29 -12.26
N ILE A 782 -13.81 -8.92 -13.32
CA ILE A 782 -14.31 -10.20 -13.83
C ILE A 782 -14.15 -11.28 -12.75
N LEU A 783 -12.95 -11.37 -12.14
CA LEU A 783 -12.70 -12.30 -11.03
C LEU A 783 -13.58 -12.02 -9.81
N LYS A 784 -13.82 -10.74 -9.47
CA LYS A 784 -14.72 -10.37 -8.36
C LYS A 784 -16.14 -10.88 -8.64
N THR A 785 -16.66 -10.65 -9.84
CA THR A 785 -18.01 -11.08 -10.24
C THR A 785 -18.15 -12.60 -10.17
N LYS A 786 -17.17 -13.34 -10.72
CA LYS A 786 -17.10 -14.81 -10.68
C LYS A 786 -17.22 -15.36 -9.25
N TRP A 787 -16.41 -14.84 -8.32
CA TRP A 787 -16.33 -15.40 -6.96
C TRP A 787 -17.43 -14.91 -6.00
N TRP A 788 -17.93 -13.68 -6.18
CA TRP A 788 -19.00 -13.15 -5.34
C TRP A 788 -20.38 -13.60 -5.79
N LYS A 789 -20.67 -13.51 -7.10
CA LYS A 789 -22.03 -13.65 -7.65
C LYS A 789 -22.30 -14.97 -8.38
N GLU A 790 -21.30 -15.65 -8.93
CA GLU A 790 -21.54 -16.84 -9.78
C GLU A 790 -21.22 -18.16 -9.07
N LYS A 791 -20.14 -18.21 -8.28
CA LYS A 791 -19.64 -19.43 -7.63
C LYS A 791 -20.22 -19.63 -6.23
N ARG A 792 -20.28 -20.89 -5.78
CA ARG A 792 -20.65 -21.29 -4.39
C ARG A 792 -21.94 -20.62 -3.90
N GLY A 793 -23.02 -20.70 -4.68
CA GLY A 793 -24.34 -20.16 -4.29
C GLY A 793 -24.43 -18.63 -4.26
N GLY A 794 -23.48 -17.90 -4.85
CA GLY A 794 -23.63 -16.47 -5.09
C GLY A 794 -24.82 -16.18 -6.01
N GLY A 795 -25.47 -15.02 -5.84
CA GLY A 795 -26.63 -14.64 -6.63
C GLY A 795 -27.94 -15.32 -6.22
N SER A 796 -27.95 -16.13 -5.15
CA SER A 796 -29.17 -16.78 -4.64
C SER A 796 -30.22 -15.77 -4.17
N CYS A 797 -29.78 -14.57 -3.79
CA CYS A 797 -30.66 -13.47 -3.35
C CYS A 797 -31.07 -12.50 -4.47
N ARG A 798 -30.76 -12.79 -5.75
CA ARG A 798 -31.31 -12.04 -6.88
C ARG A 798 -32.72 -12.56 -7.18
N ASP A 799 -33.67 -11.62 -7.23
CA ASP A 799 -35.09 -11.78 -7.59
C ASP A 799 -36.10 -12.20 -6.51
N GLU A 800 -36.21 -11.39 -5.44
CA GLU A 800 -37.55 -11.09 -4.87
C GLU A 800 -37.94 -9.60 -5.03
N THR A 801 -36.97 -8.69 -5.13
CA THR A 801 -37.23 -7.24 -5.24
C THR A 801 -37.70 -6.78 -6.63
N SER A 802 -37.44 -7.55 -7.69
CA SER A 802 -37.85 -7.25 -9.07
C SER A 802 -39.26 -7.75 -9.41
N LYS A 803 -39.74 -8.79 -8.71
CA LYS A 803 -41.13 -9.27 -8.83
C LYS A 803 -42.11 -8.48 -7.96
N SER A 804 -41.64 -7.81 -6.91
CA SER A 804 -42.50 -7.02 -6.01
C SER A 804 -42.63 -5.53 -6.38
N SER A 805 -41.91 -5.04 -7.41
CA SER A 805 -41.91 -3.62 -7.79
C SER A 805 -42.82 -3.27 -8.97
N SER A 806 -43.45 -4.25 -9.62
CA SER A 806 -44.30 -4.02 -10.81
C SER A 806 -45.72 -4.56 -10.72
N THR A 807 -46.06 -5.34 -9.70
CA THR A 807 -47.46 -5.71 -9.41
C THR A 807 -47.91 -4.93 -8.19
N ALA A 808 -48.90 -4.04 -8.35
CA ALA A 808 -49.56 -3.40 -7.21
C ALA A 808 -50.00 -4.49 -6.22
N ASN A 809 -49.51 -4.43 -4.97
CA ASN A 809 -49.92 -5.37 -3.93
C ASN A 809 -51.44 -5.31 -3.78
N GLU A 810 -52.09 -6.47 -3.69
CA GLU A 810 -53.51 -6.57 -3.39
C GLU A 810 -53.80 -6.00 -1.98
N LEU A 811 -54.91 -5.26 -1.83
CA LEU A 811 -55.31 -4.74 -0.52
C LEU A 811 -55.74 -5.90 0.38
N GLY A 812 -54.88 -6.28 1.33
CA GLY A 812 -55.19 -7.29 2.34
C GLY A 812 -56.21 -6.80 3.39
N LEU A 813 -56.90 -7.76 4.04
CA LEU A 813 -57.83 -7.48 5.15
C LEU A 813 -57.18 -6.68 6.29
N ALA A 814 -55.87 -6.84 6.50
CA ALA A 814 -55.12 -6.09 7.51
C ALA A 814 -55.16 -4.56 7.29
N ASN A 815 -55.24 -4.11 6.03
CA ASN A 815 -55.26 -2.68 5.69
C ASN A 815 -56.65 -2.05 5.92
N VAL A 816 -57.72 -2.84 5.80
CA VAL A 816 -59.11 -2.36 5.88
C VAL A 816 -59.81 -2.82 7.18
N GLY A 817 -59.16 -3.65 7.99
CA GLY A 817 -59.73 -4.27 9.19
C GLY A 817 -60.29 -3.27 10.21
N GLY A 818 -59.65 -2.11 10.38
CA GLY A 818 -60.14 -1.07 11.30
C GLY A 818 -61.50 -0.49 10.93
N VAL A 819 -61.83 -0.43 9.63
CA VAL A 819 -63.12 0.07 9.16
C VAL A 819 -64.27 -0.85 9.62
N PHE A 820 -64.05 -2.16 9.58
CA PHE A 820 -65.03 -3.15 10.06
C PHE A 820 -65.24 -3.07 11.58
N VAL A 821 -64.18 -2.78 12.35
CA VAL A 821 -64.28 -2.60 13.81
C VAL A 821 -65.12 -1.37 14.14
N VAL A 822 -64.91 -0.24 13.44
CA VAL A 822 -65.70 0.98 13.63
C VAL A 822 -67.18 0.74 13.28
N LEU A 823 -67.46 0.02 12.19
CA LEU A 823 -68.83 -0.32 11.79
C LEU A 823 -69.55 -1.13 12.87
N MET A 824 -68.93 -2.21 13.36
CA MET A 824 -69.52 -3.04 14.42
C MET A 824 -69.71 -2.25 15.71
N GLY A 825 -68.73 -1.41 16.07
CA GLY A 825 -68.84 -0.52 17.24
C GLY A 825 -70.02 0.46 17.11
N GLY A 826 -70.17 1.09 15.94
CA GLY A 826 -71.27 2.02 15.65
C GLY A 826 -72.64 1.35 15.72
N MET A 827 -72.80 0.15 15.15
CA MET A 827 -74.03 -0.63 15.27
C MET A 827 -74.33 -1.01 16.73
N GLY A 828 -73.31 -1.40 17.49
CA GLY A 828 -73.46 -1.71 18.92
C GLY A 828 -73.95 -0.51 19.73
N VAL A 829 -73.34 0.66 19.53
CA VAL A 829 -73.76 1.91 20.20
C VAL A 829 -75.19 2.28 19.81
N ALA A 830 -75.56 2.18 18.53
CA ALA A 830 -76.92 2.44 18.06
C ALA A 830 -77.95 1.50 18.73
N CYS A 831 -77.64 0.20 18.84
CA CYS A 831 -78.49 -0.74 19.56
C CYS A 831 -78.66 -0.37 21.04
N VAL A 832 -77.57 0.03 21.72
CA VAL A 832 -77.63 0.46 23.13
C VAL A 832 -78.47 1.73 23.27
N ILE A 833 -78.30 2.72 22.39
CA ILE A 833 -79.11 3.94 22.39
C ILE A 833 -80.59 3.61 22.19
N ALA A 834 -80.93 2.76 21.22
CA ALA A 834 -82.30 2.34 20.97
C ALA A 834 -82.92 1.62 22.18
N VAL A 835 -82.16 0.77 22.88
CA VAL A 835 -82.60 0.13 24.12
C VAL A 835 -82.80 1.17 25.23
N CYS A 836 -81.89 2.13 25.38
CA CYS A 836 -82.02 3.22 26.36
C CYS A 836 -83.23 4.12 26.07
N GLU A 837 -83.47 4.48 24.80
CA GLU A 837 -84.65 5.24 24.37
C GLU A 837 -85.94 4.48 24.65
N PHE A 838 -85.96 3.19 24.34
CA PHE A 838 -87.09 2.31 24.63
C PHE A 838 -87.36 2.25 26.14
N VAL A 839 -86.33 2.03 26.96
CA VAL A 839 -86.43 2.02 28.43
C VAL A 839 -86.88 3.37 28.97
N TRP A 840 -86.34 4.49 28.49
CA TRP A 840 -86.73 5.82 28.94
C TRP A 840 -88.16 6.17 28.54
N LYS A 841 -88.59 5.82 27.33
CA LYS A 841 -89.97 6.01 26.88
C LYS A 841 -90.93 5.17 27.71
N SER A 842 -90.64 3.88 27.89
CA SER A 842 -91.45 2.98 28.74
C SER A 842 -91.49 3.45 30.20
N ARG A 843 -90.40 4.03 30.73
CA ARG A 843 -90.38 4.60 32.09
C ARG A 843 -91.24 5.87 32.19
N LYS A 844 -91.21 6.75 31.19
CA LYS A 844 -92.02 7.97 31.17
C LYS A 844 -93.52 7.63 31.11
N VAL A 845 -93.89 6.69 30.23
CA VAL A 845 -95.27 6.19 30.11
C VAL A 845 -95.72 5.46 31.38
N ALA A 846 -94.86 4.61 31.99
CA ALA A 846 -95.19 3.93 33.24
C ALA A 846 -95.36 4.87 34.45
N VAL A 847 -94.67 6.02 34.47
CA VAL A 847 -94.85 7.08 35.49
C VAL A 847 -96.17 7.83 35.27
N ASP A 848 -96.54 8.11 34.02
CA ASP A 848 -97.80 8.78 33.68
C ASP A 848 -99.02 7.87 33.94
N GLU A 849 -98.90 6.54 33.77
CA GLU A 849 -99.98 5.56 33.95
C GLU A 849 -99.96 4.78 35.29
N ARG A 850 -99.00 5.04 36.19
CA ARG A 850 -98.82 4.34 37.49
C ARG A 850 -98.79 2.80 37.41
N ALA A 851 -98.07 2.23 36.44
CA ALA A 851 -97.93 0.79 36.25
C ALA A 851 -96.50 0.27 36.53
N SER A 852 -96.32 -1.06 36.60
CA SER A 852 -95.01 -1.67 36.81
C SER A 852 -94.14 -1.63 35.54
N LEU A 853 -92.90 -1.20 35.65
CA LEU A 853 -91.96 -1.04 34.52
C LEU A 853 -91.78 -2.30 33.66
N CYS A 854 -91.83 -3.49 34.25
CA CYS A 854 -91.58 -4.74 33.54
C CYS A 854 -92.78 -5.21 32.71
N SER A 855 -94.02 -4.92 33.15
CA SER A 855 -95.22 -5.24 32.37
C SER A 855 -95.35 -4.34 31.14
N GLU A 856 -94.96 -3.07 31.27
CA GLU A 856 -95.11 -2.09 30.18
C GLU A 856 -94.01 -2.16 29.12
N MET A 857 -92.80 -2.55 29.50
CA MET A 857 -91.78 -2.90 28.51
C MET A 857 -92.19 -4.12 27.67
N ALA A 858 -92.91 -5.09 28.27
CA ALA A 858 -93.36 -6.28 27.57
C ALA A 858 -94.58 -6.02 26.65
N SER A 859 -95.48 -5.07 27.00
CA SER A 859 -96.60 -4.65 26.16
C SER A 859 -96.12 -3.86 24.94
N GLU A 860 -95.24 -2.88 25.13
CA GLU A 860 -94.66 -2.05 24.07
C GLU A 860 -93.75 -2.85 23.14
N LEU A 861 -92.96 -3.80 23.64
CA LEU A 861 -92.15 -4.68 22.78
C LEU A 861 -93.04 -5.60 21.94
N ARG A 862 -94.15 -6.07 22.51
CA ARG A 862 -95.14 -6.91 21.83
C ARG A 862 -95.98 -6.11 20.82
N SER A 863 -96.14 -4.80 21.02
CA SER A 863 -96.71 -3.83 20.07
C SER A 863 -95.73 -3.51 18.94
N ALA A 864 -94.46 -3.24 19.24
CA ALA A 864 -93.42 -2.95 18.26
C ALA A 864 -93.09 -4.15 17.34
N LEU A 865 -93.14 -5.39 17.86
CA LEU A 865 -93.00 -6.62 17.07
C LEU A 865 -94.26 -6.96 16.25
N LYS A 866 -95.42 -6.37 16.59
CA LYS A 866 -96.65 -6.45 15.81
C LYS A 866 -96.84 -5.16 15.01
N CYS A 867 -96.22 -5.02 13.85
CA CYS A 867 -96.69 -4.02 12.90
C CYS A 867 -98.17 -4.30 12.54
N PRO A 868 -99.10 -3.35 12.69
CA PRO A 868 -100.42 -3.45 12.06
C PRO A 868 -100.24 -3.21 10.57
N GLY A 869 -100.39 -4.28 9.77
CA GLY A 869 -100.54 -4.14 8.33
C GLY A 869 -101.87 -3.46 7.99
N GLY A 870 -101.79 -2.41 7.16
CA GLY A 870 -102.83 -1.98 6.22
C GLY A 870 -104.27 -1.84 6.73
N GLY A 871 -104.63 -0.64 7.19
CA GLY A 871 -106.02 -0.18 7.18
C GLY A 871 -106.39 0.37 5.80
N ALA A 872 -106.79 -0.52 4.88
CA ALA A 872 -107.54 -0.13 3.69
C ALA A 872 -108.97 0.22 4.10
N GLY A 873 -109.34 1.51 4.01
CA GLY A 873 -110.73 1.92 3.87
C GLY A 873 -111.21 1.55 2.46
N GLY A 874 -112.15 0.61 2.38
CA GLY A 874 -112.89 0.31 1.15
C GLY A 874 -113.70 1.52 0.67
N GLY A 875 -114.13 1.61 -0.59
CA GLY A 875 -114.09 0.62 -1.65
C GLY A 875 -114.66 1.24 -2.94
N GLY A 876 -114.80 0.41 -3.97
CA GLY A 876 -115.47 0.76 -5.22
C GLY A 876 -114.70 0.26 -6.43
N GLY A 877 -115.01 -0.96 -6.87
CA GLY A 877 -114.33 -1.61 -7.97
C GLY A 877 -114.75 -1.15 -9.37
N GLY A 878 -113.78 -1.23 -10.28
CA GLY A 878 -113.94 -1.59 -11.70
C GLY A 878 -114.41 -0.51 -12.70
N PRO A 879 -114.37 -0.82 -14.02
CA PRO A 879 -113.16 -1.12 -14.78
C PRO A 879 -113.14 -0.49 -16.21
N GLY A 880 -112.00 -0.59 -16.91
CA GLY A 880 -111.83 -0.26 -18.35
C GLY A 880 -111.28 1.15 -18.60
N GLY A 881 -110.46 1.46 -19.59
CA GLY A 881 -109.89 0.72 -20.72
C GLY A 881 -109.25 1.75 -21.66
N ALA A 882 -108.18 1.36 -22.36
CA ALA A 882 -107.66 1.92 -23.61
C ALA A 882 -107.10 3.37 -23.71
N ARG A 883 -105.81 3.39 -24.09
CA ARG A 883 -105.15 4.11 -25.21
C ARG A 883 -104.78 5.61 -25.15
N ASP A 884 -103.59 5.81 -25.73
CA ASP A 884 -102.94 7.00 -26.31
C ASP A 884 -102.11 7.84 -25.33
N GLY A 885 -100.87 8.24 -25.60
CA GLY A 885 -100.08 8.22 -26.83
C GLY A 885 -99.14 9.45 -26.80
N ALA A 886 -97.91 9.30 -27.31
CA ALA A 886 -96.88 10.32 -27.53
C ALA A 886 -96.18 10.87 -26.25
N GLY A 887 -94.87 11.11 -26.20
CA GLY A 887 -93.80 11.07 -27.19
C GLY A 887 -92.48 11.49 -26.52
N SER A 888 -91.39 10.85 -26.91
CA SER A 888 -89.98 11.29 -26.71
C SER A 888 -89.77 12.71 -27.31
N PRO A 889 -88.65 13.46 -27.10
CA PRO A 889 -87.34 13.00 -26.63
C PRO A 889 -86.50 13.94 -25.73
N TYR A 890 -85.60 13.33 -24.95
CA TYR A 890 -84.39 13.99 -24.47
C TYR A 890 -83.23 13.71 -25.42
N LEU A 891 -82.64 14.78 -25.95
CA LEU A 891 -81.47 14.79 -26.81
C LEU A 891 -80.20 14.85 -25.94
N HIS A 892 -79.26 13.97 -26.30
CA HIS A 892 -77.88 13.88 -25.86
C HIS A 892 -77.05 15.13 -26.21
N TYR A 893 -76.11 15.49 -25.31
CA TYR A 893 -74.68 15.74 -25.58
C TYR A 893 -73.96 15.40 -24.25
N GLY A 894 -73.01 14.49 -24.10
CA GLY A 894 -72.11 13.85 -25.06
C GLY A 894 -70.71 14.44 -24.92
N PHE A 895 -69.88 13.93 -23.99
CA PHE A 895 -68.44 13.86 -24.21
C PHE A 895 -67.88 12.52 -23.72
N SER A 896 -67.31 11.86 -24.72
CA SER A 896 -66.60 10.58 -24.72
C SER A 896 -65.21 10.72 -24.08
N THR A 897 -64.75 9.68 -23.40
CA THR A 897 -63.36 9.22 -23.57
C THR A 897 -63.28 7.70 -23.39
N LYS A 898 -62.99 7.02 -24.49
CA LYS A 898 -62.23 5.76 -24.51
C LYS A 898 -60.77 6.09 -24.19
N SER A 899 -60.15 5.32 -23.30
CA SER A 899 -58.81 4.75 -23.49
C SER A 899 -58.63 3.65 -22.45
N GLN A 900 -58.72 2.39 -22.86
CA GLN A 900 -57.54 1.55 -23.09
C GLN A 900 -56.72 1.32 -21.82
N LEU A 901 -56.86 0.08 -21.35
CA LEU A 901 -55.88 -0.61 -20.54
C LEU A 901 -54.47 -0.40 -21.10
N HIS A 902 -53.58 0.09 -20.24
CA HIS A 902 -52.33 -0.60 -19.94
C HIS A 902 -51.97 -0.35 -18.47
#